data_AF-A0AAD7ZQE9-F1
#
_entry.id   AF-A0AAD7ZQE9-F1
#
_cell.length_a   1.000
_cell.length_b   1.000
_cell.length_c   1.000
_cell.angle_alpha   90.00
_cell.angle_beta   90.00
_cell.angle_gamma   90.00
#
_symmetry.space_group_name_H-M   'P 1'
#
loop_
_entity.id
_entity.type
_entity.pdbx_description
1 polymer ?
#
loop_
_entity_poly.entity_id
_entity_poly.type
_entity_poly.pdbx_seq_one_letter_code
_entity_poly.pdbx_strand_id
1 'polypeptide(L)'
;MAAVNGFVILSGLIFVTFILGFHNFMTNNEENGCEMTFMFEYPQFVRIALPLVVARNYSRYGLYAYGEGHYTERLRHMIFNGIPVLFIPGNGGAFKQVRSLASVSLWKTLNSHAPFHFDYFTVDLNEEYSGLFGGVLFDQRDFVHHCIQRILQLYKYEKRPTSVILIGHSMGGMVAKGLFTDPTFDKNLVKVILTLVTPHNHPVLSLDSYTARFYDSVNGYWTRNRQPHSDGNLSHVTFISIGGGHRDILVRSGLTLTSEADISVVSTAVPDVWLSTDHLCSVWCKELVLVIVRALFDVVNLTTKQVSDNVPERNSVFQYHLLQRTAGKRFSLAYHTKEVYFDHNSVWKEYLQRQFTFHEPYGVHTETYIMIRLLDDPKHEMLSVEAINVKDKDWVFACVADVVHNSVRMCDRGINLSNQTEFLTSRLFKRKIVHLNLAAFKKQSFTHVILRVKPTKEVITYKIDVHSSSSRHITAPLPKWLSFMSKQVVIESTSDHAGYYQLALTGLEQTWQAYRLHIQPKDCQDPSHHAVATMKVPWSREDVHMHVTENIQKPLQIKLQSPKPLTYNSSEPVKVILILDPSCRYTVRIQSAVLDSLGQLTRFYGPMLLPYIVSILLLTMRYQLKTLMETGQCVMFHTALGAGAKPYYILPVSKIAARVLG
;
A
#
# COMPACT_ATOMS: atom_id res chain seq x y z
N MET A 1 19.07 27.86 -47.83
CA MET A 1 18.81 26.76 -46.88
C MET A 1 19.41 27.16 -45.54
N ALA A 2 18.58 27.59 -44.58
CA ALA A 2 19.09 27.90 -43.25
C ALA A 2 19.61 26.59 -42.63
N ALA A 3 20.88 26.57 -42.22
CA ALA A 3 21.48 25.43 -41.55
C ALA A 3 20.56 25.05 -40.36
N VAL A 4 20.07 23.81 -40.35
CA VAL A 4 19.33 23.29 -39.20
C VAL A 4 20.31 23.32 -38.04
N ASN A 5 20.17 24.33 -37.18
CA ASN A 5 21.01 24.54 -36.03
C ASN A 5 20.97 23.25 -35.18
N GLY A 6 22.13 22.74 -34.72
CA GLY A 6 22.20 21.51 -33.93
C GLY A 6 21.28 21.53 -32.70
N PHE A 7 20.97 22.73 -32.18
CA PHE A 7 19.95 22.94 -31.15
C PHE A 7 18.54 22.46 -31.54
N VAL A 8 18.12 22.70 -32.79
CA VAL A 8 16.80 22.28 -33.30
C VAL A 8 16.71 20.77 -33.39
N ILE A 9 17.79 20.12 -33.87
CA ILE A 9 17.88 18.65 -33.95
C ILE A 9 17.80 18.04 -32.55
N LEU A 10 18.59 18.57 -31.60
CA LEU A 10 18.57 18.11 -30.21
C LEU A 10 17.20 18.30 -29.55
N SER A 11 16.57 19.45 -29.75
CA SER A 11 15.24 19.74 -29.22
C SER A 11 14.18 18.80 -29.81
N GLY A 12 14.25 18.52 -31.12
CA GLY A 12 13.39 17.54 -31.77
C GLY A 12 13.55 16.14 -31.19
N LEU A 13 14.79 15.70 -30.92
CA LEU A 13 15.05 14.40 -30.30
C LEU A 13 14.52 14.31 -28.85
N ILE A 14 14.68 15.37 -28.05
CA ILE A 14 14.11 15.44 -26.70
C ILE A 14 12.58 15.41 -26.76
N PHE A 15 11.96 16.12 -27.69
CA PHE A 15 10.51 16.10 -27.87
C PHE A 15 10.01 14.71 -28.25
N VAL A 16 10.63 14.05 -29.23
CA VAL A 16 10.26 12.68 -29.63
C VAL A 16 10.40 11.69 -28.47
N THR A 17 11.50 11.75 -27.71
CA THR A 17 11.68 10.87 -26.54
C THR A 17 10.67 11.14 -25.43
N PHE A 18 10.28 12.40 -25.21
CA PHE A 18 9.19 12.74 -24.29
C PHE A 18 7.84 12.17 -24.76
N ILE A 19 7.51 12.30 -26.05
CA ILE A 19 6.28 11.76 -26.62
C ILE A 19 6.24 10.23 -26.50
N LEU A 20 7.35 9.55 -26.77
CA LEU A 20 7.47 8.09 -26.57
C LEU A 20 7.26 7.72 -25.09
N GLY A 21 7.87 8.48 -24.16
CA GLY A 21 7.66 8.31 -22.73
C GLY A 21 6.19 8.54 -22.32
N PHE A 22 5.56 9.60 -22.83
CA PHE A 22 4.15 9.91 -22.57
C PHE A 22 3.22 8.81 -23.10
N HIS A 23 3.44 8.35 -24.33
CA HIS A 23 2.69 7.25 -24.91
C HIS A 23 2.84 5.98 -24.05
N ASN A 24 4.07 5.63 -23.64
CA ASN A 24 4.29 4.47 -22.77
C ASN A 24 3.63 4.65 -21.41
N PHE A 25 3.68 5.84 -20.80
CA PHE A 25 3.00 6.13 -19.54
C PHE A 25 1.47 5.95 -19.64
N MET A 26 0.85 6.40 -20.74
CA MET A 26 -0.60 6.29 -20.92
C MET A 26 -1.07 4.88 -21.29
N THR A 27 -0.22 4.08 -21.95
CA THR A 27 -0.61 2.76 -22.49
C THR A 27 -0.08 1.57 -21.68
N ASN A 28 1.09 1.69 -21.03
CA ASN A 28 1.69 0.62 -20.22
C ASN A 28 1.15 0.63 -18.78
N ASN A 29 -0.17 0.52 -18.66
CA ASN A 29 -0.86 0.35 -17.40
C ASN A 29 -1.10 -1.14 -17.13
N GLU A 30 -0.87 -1.55 -15.88
CA GLU A 30 -1.24 -2.89 -15.40
C GLU A 30 -2.74 -3.11 -15.56
N GLU A 31 -3.20 -4.34 -15.81
CA GLU A 31 -4.64 -4.66 -15.85
C GLU A 31 -5.28 -4.45 -14.47
N ASN A 32 -6.58 -4.11 -14.43
CA ASN A 32 -7.26 -3.96 -13.13
C ASN A 32 -7.60 -5.34 -12.56
N GLY A 33 -6.89 -5.75 -11.51
CA GLY A 33 -7.18 -7.01 -10.81
C GLY A 33 -8.22 -6.90 -9.70
N CYS A 34 -8.70 -5.70 -9.37
CA CYS A 34 -9.70 -5.52 -8.32
C CYS A 34 -11.07 -6.01 -8.77
N GLU A 35 -11.70 -6.85 -7.95
CA GLU A 35 -13.09 -7.21 -8.15
C GLU A 35 -14.01 -6.04 -7.74
N MET A 36 -15.11 -5.90 -8.46
CA MET A 36 -16.12 -4.90 -8.16
C MET A 36 -16.87 -5.27 -6.86
N THR A 37 -17.01 -4.32 -5.93
CA THR A 37 -18.00 -4.44 -4.85
C THR A 37 -19.40 -4.20 -5.38
N PHE A 38 -20.36 -4.99 -4.92
CA PHE A 38 -21.78 -4.77 -5.18
C PHE A 38 -22.49 -4.42 -3.89
N MET A 39 -23.45 -3.52 -3.99
CA MET A 39 -24.32 -3.17 -2.87
C MET A 39 -25.26 -4.34 -2.59
N PHE A 40 -25.52 -4.61 -1.32
CA PHE A 40 -26.41 -5.69 -0.88
C PHE A 40 -27.85 -5.46 -1.37
N GLU A 41 -28.32 -4.21 -1.29
CA GLU A 41 -29.57 -3.72 -1.86
C GLU A 41 -29.38 -2.33 -2.50
N TYR A 42 -30.48 -1.72 -2.98
CA TYR A 42 -30.41 -0.41 -3.64
C TYR A 42 -29.94 0.68 -2.66
N PRO A 43 -28.83 1.39 -2.96
CA PRO A 43 -28.28 2.41 -2.07
C PRO A 43 -29.18 3.65 -2.03
N GLN A 44 -29.51 4.09 -0.83
CA GLN A 44 -30.27 5.31 -0.58
C GLN A 44 -29.46 6.29 0.27
N PHE A 45 -29.64 7.59 -0.01
CA PHE A 45 -28.94 8.67 0.68
C PHE A 45 -29.96 9.62 1.29
N VAL A 46 -30.09 9.57 2.61
CA VAL A 46 -31.04 10.39 3.37
C VAL A 46 -30.37 11.70 3.73
N ARG A 47 -30.90 12.81 3.23
CA ARG A 47 -30.37 14.15 3.52
C ARG A 47 -30.59 14.51 4.99
N ILE A 48 -29.56 15.04 5.65
CA ILE A 48 -29.60 15.47 7.05
C ILE A 48 -29.70 16.99 7.08
N ALA A 49 -30.71 17.50 7.78
CA ALA A 49 -30.88 18.93 7.99
C ALA A 49 -29.78 19.47 8.92
N LEU A 50 -29.08 20.52 8.47
CA LEU A 50 -28.13 21.30 9.23
C LEU A 50 -28.83 22.50 9.91
N PRO A 51 -28.23 23.10 10.95
CA PRO A 51 -28.73 24.36 11.51
C PRO A 51 -28.89 25.44 10.43
N LEU A 52 -29.93 26.27 10.52
CA LEU A 52 -30.29 27.25 9.48
C LEU A 52 -29.12 28.16 9.06
N VAL A 53 -28.31 28.62 10.03
CA VAL A 53 -27.14 29.47 9.77
C VAL A 53 -26.11 28.73 8.90
N VAL A 54 -25.81 27.48 9.24
CA VAL A 54 -24.86 26.64 8.49
C VAL A 54 -25.41 26.34 7.10
N ALA A 55 -26.68 25.96 7.01
CA ALA A 55 -27.34 25.65 5.73
C ALA A 55 -27.38 26.86 4.79
N ARG A 56 -27.46 28.09 5.33
CA ARG A 56 -27.40 29.33 4.55
C ARG A 56 -25.96 29.64 4.09
N ASN A 57 -24.99 29.56 5.00
CA ASN A 57 -23.59 29.88 4.71
C ASN A 57 -22.93 28.88 3.75
N TYR A 58 -23.33 27.61 3.83
CA TYR A 58 -22.81 26.51 3.01
C TYR A 58 -23.92 25.87 2.17
N SER A 59 -24.76 26.70 1.54
CA SER A 59 -25.94 26.26 0.78
C SER A 59 -25.64 25.32 -0.39
N ARG A 60 -24.41 25.36 -0.90
CA ARG A 60 -23.92 24.46 -1.96
C ARG A 60 -23.52 23.08 -1.47
N TYR A 61 -23.34 22.87 -0.17
CA TYR A 61 -22.90 21.59 0.38
C TYR A 61 -24.05 20.85 1.08
N GLY A 62 -23.89 19.53 1.23
CA GLY A 62 -24.89 18.65 1.83
C GLY A 62 -24.29 17.61 2.76
N LEU A 63 -25.10 17.14 3.71
CA LEU A 63 -24.77 16.01 4.58
C LEU A 63 -25.84 14.92 4.36
N TYR A 64 -25.40 13.69 4.17
CA TYR A 64 -26.26 12.54 3.91
C TYR A 64 -25.90 11.35 4.80
N ALA A 65 -26.90 10.59 5.24
CA ALA A 65 -26.73 9.25 5.79
C ALA A 65 -26.97 8.21 4.70
N TYR A 66 -26.12 7.19 4.64
CA TYR A 66 -26.26 6.06 3.74
C TYR A 66 -27.13 4.97 4.36
N GLY A 67 -28.08 4.43 3.59
CA GLY A 67 -28.90 3.29 3.99
C GLY A 67 -29.26 2.39 2.82
N GLU A 68 -29.62 1.17 3.15
CA GLU A 68 -30.13 0.17 2.22
C GLU A 68 -31.35 -0.51 2.85
N GLY A 69 -32.34 -0.86 2.03
CA GLY A 69 -33.50 -1.61 2.46
C GLY A 69 -34.29 -0.99 3.60
N HIS A 70 -34.75 -1.86 4.50
CA HIS A 70 -35.50 -1.48 5.69
C HIS A 70 -34.70 -0.58 6.65
N TYR A 71 -33.36 -0.63 6.61
CA TYR A 71 -32.53 0.24 7.45
C TYR A 71 -32.75 1.71 7.09
N THR A 72 -33.07 2.01 5.83
CA THR A 72 -33.30 3.39 5.39
C THR A 72 -34.50 4.05 6.05
N GLU A 73 -35.57 3.31 6.38
CA GLU A 73 -36.73 3.89 7.05
C GLU A 73 -36.37 4.45 8.44
N ARG A 74 -35.49 3.76 9.17
CA ARG A 74 -34.96 4.27 10.45
C ARG A 74 -34.15 5.55 10.28
N LEU A 75 -33.34 5.62 9.21
CA LEU A 75 -32.57 6.81 8.88
C LEU A 75 -33.46 8.01 8.53
N ARG A 76 -34.56 7.79 7.81
CA ARG A 76 -35.54 8.85 7.50
C ARG A 76 -36.19 9.41 8.75
N HIS A 77 -36.38 8.59 9.78
CA HIS A 77 -36.85 9.02 11.10
C HIS A 77 -35.73 9.62 11.98
N MET A 78 -34.52 9.79 11.45
CA MET A 78 -33.35 10.31 12.16
C MET A 78 -32.98 9.50 13.41
N ILE A 79 -33.17 8.17 13.35
CA ILE A 79 -32.86 7.26 14.44
C ILE A 79 -31.49 6.61 14.18
N PHE A 80 -30.50 6.99 14.98
CA PHE A 80 -29.13 6.50 14.90
C PHE A 80 -28.69 5.86 16.23
N ASN A 81 -28.09 4.67 16.16
CA ASN A 81 -27.61 3.94 17.34
C ASN A 81 -26.34 3.11 17.10
N GLY A 82 -25.63 3.35 16.01
CA GLY A 82 -24.36 2.72 15.68
C GLY A 82 -23.15 3.57 16.02
N ILE A 83 -22.07 3.30 15.29
CA ILE A 83 -20.80 4.01 15.36
C ILE A 83 -20.73 4.96 14.15
N PRO A 84 -20.63 6.29 14.35
CA PRO A 84 -20.63 7.24 13.25
C PRO A 84 -19.32 7.20 12.46
N VAL A 85 -19.44 7.05 11.14
CA VAL A 85 -18.34 7.16 10.18
C VAL A 85 -18.68 8.30 9.21
N LEU A 86 -17.76 9.24 9.00
CA LEU A 86 -17.93 10.30 8.02
C LEU A 86 -16.96 10.11 6.85
N PHE A 87 -17.51 9.89 5.67
CA PHE A 87 -16.77 9.87 4.42
C PHE A 87 -16.70 11.28 3.82
N ILE A 88 -15.49 11.67 3.39
CA ILE A 88 -15.21 12.97 2.77
C ILE A 88 -14.64 12.70 1.36
N PRO A 89 -15.38 13.04 0.29
CA PRO A 89 -14.93 12.83 -1.08
C PRO A 89 -13.81 13.81 -1.46
N GLY A 90 -13.13 13.49 -2.55
CA GLY A 90 -12.04 14.31 -3.09
C GLY A 90 -12.45 15.25 -4.23
N ASN A 91 -11.44 15.64 -5.00
CA ASN A 91 -11.56 16.49 -6.18
C ASN A 91 -12.58 15.92 -7.19
N GLY A 92 -13.65 16.66 -7.49
CA GLY A 92 -14.70 16.19 -8.41
C GLY A 92 -15.43 14.94 -7.93
N GLY A 93 -15.34 14.60 -6.65
CA GLY A 93 -15.84 13.34 -6.10
C GLY A 93 -17.29 13.44 -5.62
N ALA A 94 -18.13 12.51 -6.09
CA ALA A 94 -19.49 12.38 -5.59
C ALA A 94 -19.52 11.78 -4.18
N PHE A 95 -20.41 12.30 -3.32
CA PHE A 95 -20.67 11.75 -1.98
C PHE A 95 -21.07 10.25 -1.98
N LYS A 96 -21.53 9.75 -3.13
CA LYS A 96 -21.94 8.35 -3.36
C LYS A 96 -20.79 7.35 -3.40
N GLN A 97 -19.54 7.81 -3.46
CA GLN A 97 -18.33 6.96 -3.45
C GLN A 97 -18.25 6.08 -2.19
N VAL A 98 -18.87 6.50 -1.08
CA VAL A 98 -18.93 5.74 0.19
C VAL A 98 -19.64 4.38 0.09
N ARG A 99 -20.49 4.18 -0.92
CA ARG A 99 -21.43 3.04 -1.03
C ARG A 99 -20.78 1.68 -0.83
N SER A 100 -19.57 1.47 -1.34
CA SER A 100 -18.87 0.19 -1.25
C SER A 100 -18.47 -0.14 0.18
N LEU A 101 -17.89 0.83 0.90
CA LEU A 101 -17.53 0.67 2.31
C LEU A 101 -18.77 0.48 3.17
N ALA A 102 -19.80 1.32 2.95
CA ALA A 102 -21.02 1.29 3.76
C ALA A 102 -21.81 0.00 3.56
N SER A 103 -21.99 -0.45 2.31
CA SER A 103 -22.73 -1.68 2.00
C SER A 103 -22.03 -2.93 2.55
N VAL A 104 -20.72 -3.05 2.35
CA VAL A 104 -19.94 -4.20 2.86
C VAL A 104 -19.96 -4.23 4.40
N SER A 105 -19.91 -3.06 5.04
CA SER A 105 -20.02 -2.94 6.50
C SER A 105 -21.42 -3.34 7.02
N LEU A 106 -22.49 -2.88 6.35
CA LEU A 106 -23.87 -3.27 6.66
C LEU A 106 -24.06 -4.77 6.50
N TRP A 107 -23.67 -5.33 5.35
CA TRP A 107 -23.76 -6.77 5.10
C TRP A 107 -23.01 -7.57 6.16
N LYS A 108 -21.79 -7.14 6.52
CA LYS A 108 -21.00 -7.82 7.54
C LYS A 108 -21.70 -7.82 8.89
N THR A 109 -22.32 -6.70 9.27
CA THR A 109 -23.14 -6.62 10.49
C THR A 109 -24.23 -7.68 10.47
N LEU A 110 -25.03 -7.72 9.40
CA LEU A 110 -26.20 -8.60 9.27
C LEU A 110 -25.77 -10.08 9.25
N ASN A 111 -24.82 -10.44 8.40
CA ASN A 111 -24.42 -11.84 8.25
C ASN A 111 -23.66 -12.38 9.47
N SER A 112 -22.88 -11.55 10.16
CA SER A 112 -22.14 -12.00 11.36
C SER A 112 -22.90 -11.80 12.67
N HIS A 113 -24.14 -11.30 12.62
CA HIS A 113 -24.96 -10.98 13.79
C HIS A 113 -24.19 -10.13 14.82
N ALA A 114 -23.44 -9.14 14.32
CA ALA A 114 -22.60 -8.30 15.17
C ALA A 114 -23.49 -7.48 16.14
N PRO A 115 -23.08 -7.32 17.42
CA PRO A 115 -23.89 -6.61 18.42
C PRO A 115 -23.87 -5.08 18.27
N PHE A 116 -23.22 -4.58 17.22
CA PHE A 116 -23.03 -3.18 16.83
C PHE A 116 -23.00 -3.08 15.30
N HIS A 117 -23.14 -1.87 14.77
CA HIS A 117 -23.03 -1.55 13.35
C HIS A 117 -22.42 -0.15 13.17
N PHE A 118 -22.09 0.19 11.93
CA PHE A 118 -21.58 1.52 11.57
C PHE A 118 -22.66 2.31 10.85
N ASP A 119 -22.90 3.54 11.30
CA ASP A 119 -23.77 4.50 10.64
C ASP A 119 -22.90 5.37 9.74
N TYR A 120 -22.94 5.13 8.43
CA TYR A 120 -22.16 5.88 7.45
C TYR A 120 -22.85 7.17 7.05
N PHE A 121 -22.13 8.27 7.25
CA PHE A 121 -22.44 9.60 6.77
C PHE A 121 -21.46 9.97 5.66
N THR A 122 -21.89 10.87 4.78
CA THR A 122 -21.07 11.39 3.68
C THR A 122 -21.42 12.84 3.42
N VAL A 123 -20.40 13.65 3.13
CA VAL A 123 -20.60 15.05 2.71
C VAL A 123 -20.63 15.16 1.20
N ASP A 124 -21.56 15.96 0.71
CA ASP A 124 -21.62 16.44 -0.67
C ASP A 124 -20.95 17.80 -0.74
N LEU A 125 -19.78 17.84 -1.36
CA LEU A 125 -18.98 19.04 -1.55
C LEU A 125 -19.20 19.67 -2.94
N ASN A 126 -20.38 19.42 -3.53
CA ASN A 126 -20.78 19.95 -4.84
C ASN A 126 -19.82 19.55 -5.98
N GLU A 127 -19.12 18.42 -5.82
CA GLU A 127 -18.13 17.90 -6.78
C GLU A 127 -17.11 18.97 -7.23
N GLU A 128 -16.74 19.90 -6.35
CA GLU A 128 -15.80 20.98 -6.67
C GLU A 128 -14.41 20.43 -7.01
N TYR A 129 -13.72 21.10 -7.94
CA TYR A 129 -12.36 20.74 -8.38
C TYR A 129 -11.27 21.18 -7.39
N SER A 130 -11.37 20.71 -6.15
CA SER A 130 -10.49 21.07 -5.04
C SER A 130 -9.02 20.66 -5.23
N GLY A 131 -8.72 19.79 -6.19
CA GLY A 131 -7.35 19.45 -6.59
C GLY A 131 -6.74 20.40 -7.62
N LEU A 132 -7.54 21.27 -8.23
CA LEU A 132 -7.10 22.28 -9.20
C LEU A 132 -7.21 23.72 -8.66
N PHE A 133 -8.13 23.96 -7.73
CA PHE A 133 -8.33 25.27 -7.12
C PHE A 133 -8.50 25.16 -5.59
N GLY A 134 -7.58 25.74 -4.84
CA GLY A 134 -7.56 25.64 -3.38
C GLY A 134 -8.51 26.58 -2.65
N GLY A 135 -9.14 27.53 -3.34
CA GLY A 135 -10.03 28.53 -2.72
C GLY A 135 -11.25 27.94 -2.01
N VAL A 136 -11.61 26.69 -2.31
CA VAL A 136 -12.72 25.98 -1.66
C VAL A 136 -12.32 25.17 -0.42
N LEU A 137 -11.02 24.91 -0.21
CA LEU A 137 -10.56 23.93 0.79
C LEU A 137 -10.89 24.33 2.24
N PHE A 138 -10.80 25.62 2.55
CA PHE A 138 -11.19 26.14 3.87
C PHE A 138 -12.70 26.04 4.10
N ASP A 139 -13.52 26.38 3.10
CA ASP A 139 -14.98 26.24 3.19
C ASP A 139 -15.40 24.77 3.35
N GLN A 140 -14.75 23.85 2.63
CA GLN A 140 -14.97 22.41 2.77
C GLN A 140 -14.59 21.90 4.16
N ARG A 141 -13.46 22.36 4.72
CA ARG A 141 -13.06 22.06 6.12
C ARG A 141 -14.12 22.54 7.10
N ASP A 142 -14.55 23.79 7.00
CA ASP A 142 -15.49 24.40 7.95
C ASP A 142 -16.87 23.74 7.89
N PHE A 143 -17.32 23.40 6.68
CA PHE A 143 -18.53 22.62 6.49
C PHE A 143 -18.45 21.23 7.14
N VAL A 144 -17.33 20.53 6.97
CA VAL A 144 -17.10 19.21 7.60
C VAL A 144 -17.07 19.33 9.13
N HIS A 145 -16.46 20.38 9.69
CA HIS A 145 -16.52 20.66 11.13
C HIS A 145 -17.99 20.70 11.60
N HIS A 146 -18.83 21.52 10.98
CA HIS A 146 -20.26 21.58 11.34
C HIS A 146 -21.00 20.25 11.15
N CYS A 147 -20.64 19.46 10.13
CA CYS A 147 -21.20 18.14 9.92
C CYS A 147 -20.90 17.18 11.07
N ILE A 148 -19.66 17.16 11.58
CA ILE A 148 -19.27 16.29 12.72
C ILE A 148 -20.09 16.64 13.97
N GLN A 149 -20.23 17.93 14.28
CA GLN A 149 -21.06 18.40 15.39
C GLN A 149 -22.52 17.96 15.21
N ARG A 150 -23.06 18.13 13.99
CA ARG A 150 -24.44 17.75 13.69
C ARG A 150 -24.65 16.25 13.81
N ILE A 151 -23.73 15.42 13.32
CA ILE A 151 -23.80 13.96 13.40
C ILE A 151 -23.94 13.51 14.85
N LEU A 152 -23.05 13.99 15.75
CA LEU A 152 -23.08 13.58 17.16
C LEU A 152 -24.36 14.03 17.89
N GLN A 153 -24.97 15.15 17.47
CA GLN A 153 -26.26 15.61 18.00
C GLN A 153 -27.45 14.72 17.62
N LEU A 154 -27.34 13.88 16.58
CA LEU A 154 -28.40 12.95 16.19
C LEU A 154 -28.55 11.78 17.17
N TYR A 155 -27.52 11.49 17.96
CA TYR A 155 -27.50 10.37 18.91
C TYR A 155 -28.02 10.81 20.28
N LYS A 156 -29.25 10.39 20.61
CA LYS A 156 -30.00 10.87 21.78
C LYS A 156 -30.04 9.90 22.98
N TYR A 157 -29.33 8.77 22.92
CA TYR A 157 -29.37 7.75 23.98
C TYR A 157 -28.20 7.88 24.98
N GLU A 158 -28.32 7.23 26.14
CA GLU A 158 -27.38 7.38 27.27
C GLU A 158 -25.93 7.08 26.90
N LYS A 159 -25.67 6.04 26.10
CA LYS A 159 -24.34 5.62 25.64
C LYS A 159 -23.97 6.20 24.27
N ARG A 160 -24.35 7.44 23.98
CA ARG A 160 -24.08 8.08 22.68
C ARG A 160 -22.58 8.10 22.33
N PRO A 161 -22.22 7.99 21.04
CA PRO A 161 -20.84 8.12 20.59
C PRO A 161 -20.26 9.50 20.95
N THR A 162 -18.98 9.52 21.31
CA THR A 162 -18.23 10.75 21.60
C THR A 162 -17.29 11.17 20.47
N SER A 163 -17.12 10.31 19.46
CA SER A 163 -16.20 10.53 18.34
C SER A 163 -16.74 9.96 17.04
N VAL A 164 -16.27 10.51 15.91
CA VAL A 164 -16.57 10.08 14.54
C VAL A 164 -15.30 9.53 13.89
N ILE A 165 -15.42 8.41 13.17
CA ILE A 165 -14.33 7.90 12.32
C ILE A 165 -14.32 8.69 11.02
N LEU A 166 -13.18 9.24 10.61
CA LEU A 166 -13.05 9.95 9.34
C LEU A 166 -12.44 9.06 8.26
N ILE A 167 -13.09 9.00 7.10
CA ILE A 167 -12.53 8.36 5.90
C ILE A 167 -12.45 9.41 4.79
N GLY A 168 -11.23 9.82 4.43
CA GLY A 168 -11.00 10.80 3.38
C GLY A 168 -10.49 10.15 2.10
N HIS A 169 -11.08 10.48 0.95
CA HIS A 169 -10.56 10.07 -0.36
C HIS A 169 -9.89 11.26 -1.05
N SER A 170 -8.68 11.07 -1.59
CA SER A 170 -7.97 12.11 -2.34
C SER A 170 -7.88 13.42 -1.52
N MET A 171 -8.27 14.57 -2.07
CA MET A 171 -8.32 15.85 -1.35
C MET A 171 -9.19 15.83 -0.08
N GLY A 172 -10.18 14.94 0.04
CA GLY A 172 -11.00 14.79 1.23
C GLY A 172 -10.20 14.37 2.47
N GLY A 173 -9.09 13.65 2.29
CA GLY A 173 -8.15 13.36 3.38
C GLY A 173 -7.38 14.59 3.85
N MET A 174 -7.05 15.52 2.96
CA MET A 174 -6.45 16.81 3.33
C MET A 174 -7.46 17.71 4.06
N VAL A 175 -8.73 17.68 3.65
CA VAL A 175 -9.82 18.34 4.38
C VAL A 175 -9.98 17.75 5.77
N ALA A 176 -9.96 16.41 5.91
CA ALA A 176 -10.02 15.72 7.21
C ALA A 176 -8.87 16.14 8.14
N LYS A 177 -7.62 16.16 7.64
CA LYS A 177 -6.46 16.67 8.38
C LYS A 177 -6.62 18.16 8.72
N GLY A 178 -7.21 18.93 7.80
CA GLY A 178 -7.45 20.37 7.96
C GLY A 178 -8.32 20.73 9.15
N LEU A 179 -9.22 19.84 9.59
CA LEU A 179 -10.05 20.08 10.78
C LEU A 179 -9.22 20.42 12.03
N PHE A 180 -8.03 19.83 12.15
CA PHE A 180 -7.17 20.00 13.33
C PHE A 180 -6.47 21.36 13.36
N THR A 181 -6.41 22.07 12.22
CA THR A 181 -5.87 23.45 12.18
C THR A 181 -6.85 24.47 12.73
N ASP A 182 -8.14 24.12 12.83
CA ASP A 182 -9.16 24.97 13.42
C ASP A 182 -9.02 24.97 14.96
N PRO A 183 -8.78 26.13 15.59
CA PRO A 183 -8.67 26.22 17.04
C PRO A 183 -9.99 25.89 17.75
N THR A 184 -11.14 26.12 17.09
CA THR A 184 -12.48 25.87 17.66
C THR A 184 -12.94 24.42 17.56
N PHE A 185 -12.27 23.62 16.71
CA PHE A 185 -12.57 22.20 16.57
C PHE A 185 -12.03 21.39 17.76
N ASP A 186 -12.89 20.65 18.46
CA ASP A 186 -12.45 19.72 19.48
C ASP A 186 -11.81 18.47 18.84
N LYS A 187 -10.50 18.33 19.05
CA LYS A 187 -9.69 17.25 18.48
C LYS A 187 -10.07 15.87 19.02
N ASN A 188 -10.75 15.79 20.17
CA ASN A 188 -11.20 14.52 20.77
C ASN A 188 -12.41 13.91 20.04
N LEU A 189 -13.09 14.69 19.19
CA LEU A 189 -14.21 14.20 18.38
C LEU A 189 -13.77 13.22 17.29
N VAL A 190 -12.47 13.01 17.09
CA VAL A 190 -11.92 12.09 16.10
C VAL A 190 -10.86 11.21 16.74
N LYS A 191 -11.05 9.89 16.68
CA LYS A 191 -10.10 8.90 17.19
C LYS A 191 -9.36 8.14 16.09
N VAL A 192 -9.95 8.05 14.90
CA VAL A 192 -9.41 7.31 13.76
C VAL A 192 -9.59 8.12 12.49
N ILE A 193 -8.51 8.27 11.73
CA ILE A 193 -8.52 8.84 10.38
C ILE A 193 -7.93 7.80 9.44
N LEU A 194 -8.67 7.48 8.38
CA LEU A 194 -8.20 6.63 7.30
C LEU A 194 -8.27 7.42 6.00
N THR A 195 -7.14 7.55 5.31
CA THR A 195 -7.10 8.24 4.02
C THR A 195 -6.77 7.29 2.88
N LEU A 196 -7.51 7.42 1.78
CA LEU A 196 -7.35 6.66 0.55
C LEU A 196 -6.81 7.60 -0.53
N VAL A 197 -5.64 7.27 -1.09
CA VAL A 197 -4.97 8.00 -2.19
C VAL A 197 -4.90 9.52 -1.97
N THR A 198 -4.73 9.95 -0.72
CA THR A 198 -4.61 11.37 -0.36
C THR A 198 -3.18 11.86 -0.59
N PRO A 199 -2.95 12.92 -1.37
CA PRO A 199 -1.62 13.52 -1.50
C PRO A 199 -1.32 14.34 -0.24
N HIS A 200 -0.63 13.76 0.75
CA HIS A 200 -0.34 14.41 2.03
C HIS A 200 0.78 15.45 1.93
N ASN A 201 1.90 15.08 1.31
CA ASN A 201 3.12 15.87 1.40
C ASN A 201 3.05 17.17 0.59
N HIS A 202 2.44 17.11 -0.60
CA HIS A 202 2.31 18.23 -1.53
C HIS A 202 1.16 17.96 -2.50
N PRO A 203 0.49 19.01 -3.01
CA PRO A 203 -0.55 18.84 -4.01
C PRO A 203 0.03 18.22 -5.29
N VAL A 204 -0.81 17.49 -6.03
CA VAL A 204 -0.43 16.93 -7.35
C VAL A 204 0.03 18.04 -8.30
N LEU A 205 -0.71 19.15 -8.31
CA LEU A 205 -0.39 20.38 -9.00
C LEU A 205 -0.64 21.55 -8.05
N SER A 206 0.37 22.40 -7.85
CA SER A 206 0.22 23.64 -7.09
C SER A 206 -0.05 24.79 -8.05
N LEU A 207 -1.32 25.00 -8.41
CA LEU A 207 -1.74 25.99 -9.42
C LEU A 207 -2.04 27.38 -8.86
N ASP A 208 -2.30 27.48 -7.55
CA ASP A 208 -2.71 28.72 -6.90
C ASP A 208 -2.18 28.83 -5.46
N SER A 209 -2.17 30.05 -4.91
CA SER A 209 -1.65 30.32 -3.57
C SER A 209 -2.58 29.88 -2.44
N TYR A 210 -3.87 29.63 -2.69
CA TYR A 210 -4.78 29.08 -1.69
C TYR A 210 -4.45 27.60 -1.44
N THR A 211 -4.18 26.84 -2.49
CA THR A 211 -3.73 25.44 -2.38
C THR A 211 -2.45 25.36 -1.57
N ALA A 212 -1.42 26.13 -1.93
CA ALA A 212 -0.15 26.14 -1.20
C ALA A 212 -0.34 26.48 0.29
N ARG A 213 -1.08 27.56 0.59
CA ARG A 213 -1.36 27.98 1.98
C ARG A 213 -2.13 26.94 2.79
N PHE A 214 -3.09 26.25 2.17
CA PHE A 214 -3.84 25.19 2.85
C PHE A 214 -2.90 24.03 3.23
N TYR A 215 -2.06 23.56 2.30
CA TYR A 215 -1.09 22.50 2.58
C TYR A 215 -0.06 22.91 3.63
N ASP A 216 0.50 24.12 3.54
CA ASP A 216 1.47 24.64 4.51
C ASP A 216 0.86 24.72 5.92
N SER A 217 -0.40 25.18 6.02
CA SER A 217 -1.14 25.24 7.28
C SER A 217 -1.35 23.83 7.87
N VAL A 218 -1.83 22.89 7.07
CA VAL A 218 -2.13 21.53 7.49
C VAL A 218 -0.85 20.79 7.88
N ASN A 219 0.12 20.68 6.98
CA ASN A 219 1.35 19.93 7.22
C ASN A 219 2.20 20.59 8.31
N GLY A 220 2.26 21.92 8.35
CA GLY A 220 2.94 22.65 9.42
C GLY A 220 2.30 22.44 10.80
N TYR A 221 0.97 22.30 10.89
CA TYR A 221 0.30 21.95 12.15
C TYR A 221 0.57 20.50 12.56
N TRP A 222 0.38 19.55 11.64
CA TRP A 222 0.53 18.13 11.92
C TRP A 222 1.97 17.76 12.28
N THR A 223 2.95 18.25 11.52
CA THR A 223 4.37 18.03 11.83
C THR A 223 4.75 18.54 13.22
N ARG A 224 4.22 19.70 13.66
CA ARG A 224 4.53 20.25 15.00
C ARG A 224 3.84 19.49 16.14
N ASN A 225 2.64 18.98 15.92
CA ASN A 225 1.81 18.38 16.98
C ASN A 225 1.83 16.84 17.00
N ARG A 226 2.50 16.23 16.03
CA ARG A 226 2.56 14.77 15.87
C ARG A 226 3.99 14.34 15.52
N GLN A 227 4.86 14.44 16.52
CA GLN A 227 6.26 14.04 16.42
C GLN A 227 6.43 12.56 16.80
N PRO A 228 7.30 11.79 16.12
CA PRO A 228 7.64 10.44 16.53
C PRO A 228 8.21 10.45 17.96
N HIS A 229 7.68 9.60 18.85
CA HIS A 229 8.16 9.40 20.23
C HIS A 229 7.92 10.54 21.24
N SER A 230 6.96 11.43 20.98
CA SER A 230 6.46 12.36 22.01
C SER A 230 4.95 12.32 22.10
N ASP A 231 4.41 12.51 23.31
CA ASP A 231 2.97 12.71 23.56
C ASP A 231 2.54 14.08 23.02
N GLY A 232 2.56 14.21 21.69
CA GLY A 232 2.05 15.37 20.99
C GLY A 232 0.53 15.46 21.11
N ASN A 233 -0.03 16.65 20.91
CA ASN A 233 -1.46 16.96 21.02
C ASN A 233 -2.38 16.13 20.08
N LEU A 234 -1.81 15.30 19.19
CA LEU A 234 -2.52 14.42 18.26
C LEU A 234 -2.22 12.93 18.46
N SER A 235 -1.53 12.55 19.55
CA SER A 235 -1.16 11.15 19.83
C SER A 235 -2.38 10.24 20.08
N HIS A 236 -3.51 10.83 20.48
CA HIS A 236 -4.78 10.12 20.69
C HIS A 236 -5.48 9.72 19.38
N VAL A 237 -5.06 10.23 18.22
CA VAL A 237 -5.67 9.93 16.91
C VAL A 237 -4.87 8.82 16.24
N THR A 238 -5.50 7.70 15.90
CA THR A 238 -4.89 6.68 15.04
C THR A 238 -5.04 7.09 13.57
N PHE A 239 -3.93 7.31 12.86
CA PHE A 239 -3.91 7.83 11.48
C PHE A 239 -3.30 6.81 10.51
N ILE A 240 -4.11 6.43 9.49
CA ILE A 240 -3.76 5.46 8.45
C ILE A 240 -3.78 6.14 7.09
N SER A 241 -2.71 5.96 6.31
CA SER A 241 -2.64 6.36 4.91
C SER A 241 -2.46 5.13 4.00
N ILE A 242 -3.34 4.98 3.02
CA ILE A 242 -3.31 3.91 2.02
C ILE A 242 -3.17 4.53 0.62
N GLY A 243 -2.04 4.29 -0.05
CA GLY A 243 -1.80 4.66 -1.45
C GLY A 243 -2.29 3.60 -2.44
N GLY A 244 -2.47 3.98 -3.72
CA GLY A 244 -3.05 3.10 -4.74
C GLY A 244 -2.04 2.32 -5.61
N GLY A 245 -0.75 2.66 -5.59
CA GLY A 245 0.27 2.00 -6.40
C GLY A 245 0.43 2.59 -7.80
N HIS A 246 0.85 1.77 -8.76
CA HIS A 246 1.21 2.22 -10.11
C HIS A 246 0.03 2.69 -10.95
N ARG A 247 -1.17 2.11 -10.75
CA ARG A 247 -2.40 2.42 -11.50
C ARG A 247 -3.03 3.77 -11.11
N ASP A 248 -2.69 4.33 -9.96
CA ASP A 248 -3.08 5.70 -9.65
C ASP A 248 -2.20 6.70 -10.41
N ILE A 249 -2.70 7.08 -11.60
CA ILE A 249 -2.05 8.06 -12.47
C ILE A 249 -2.27 9.51 -12.01
N LEU A 250 -3.26 9.75 -11.14
CA LEU A 250 -3.58 11.09 -10.63
C LEU A 250 -2.73 11.41 -9.40
N VAL A 251 -2.73 10.52 -8.41
CA VAL A 251 -1.97 10.67 -7.17
C VAL A 251 -0.91 9.58 -7.07
N ARG A 252 0.35 9.97 -7.27
CA ARG A 252 1.49 9.07 -7.13
C ARG A 252 1.61 8.58 -5.68
N SER A 253 1.98 7.32 -5.49
CA SER A 253 2.07 6.72 -4.14
C SER A 253 3.03 7.48 -3.21
N GLY A 254 4.13 8.03 -3.72
CA GLY A 254 5.04 8.86 -2.92
C GLY A 254 4.43 10.17 -2.37
N LEU A 255 3.30 10.63 -2.89
CA LEU A 255 2.55 11.75 -2.31
C LEU A 255 1.71 11.32 -1.11
N THR A 256 1.30 10.05 -1.09
CA THR A 256 0.44 9.46 -0.05
C THR A 256 1.21 9.00 1.17
N LEU A 257 2.53 8.83 1.05
CA LEU A 257 3.39 8.45 2.16
C LEU A 257 3.65 9.65 3.06
N THR A 258 3.34 9.54 4.35
CA THR A 258 3.62 10.59 5.34
C THR A 258 4.16 9.96 6.62
N SER A 259 5.15 10.62 7.22
CA SER A 259 5.69 10.24 8.54
C SER A 259 4.74 10.54 9.69
N GLU A 260 3.67 11.30 9.43
CA GLU A 260 2.65 11.65 10.42
C GLU A 260 1.69 10.48 10.68
N ALA A 261 1.55 9.55 9.73
CA ALA A 261 0.67 8.39 9.87
C ALA A 261 1.32 7.30 10.72
N ASP A 262 0.53 6.66 11.60
CA ASP A 262 0.99 5.48 12.35
C ASP A 262 1.23 4.30 11.40
N ILE A 263 0.45 4.25 10.32
CA ILE A 263 0.57 3.28 9.24
C ILE A 263 0.48 4.01 7.91
N SER A 264 1.54 3.91 7.13
CA SER A 264 1.58 4.31 5.74
C SER A 264 1.92 3.09 4.90
N VAL A 265 1.05 2.76 3.95
CA VAL A 265 1.17 1.56 3.10
C VAL A 265 0.58 1.81 1.72
N VAL A 266 1.01 1.06 0.73
CA VAL A 266 0.39 1.04 -0.60
C VAL A 266 -0.46 -0.21 -0.74
N SER A 267 -1.60 -0.13 -1.44
CA SER A 267 -2.56 -1.24 -1.59
C SER A 267 -1.91 -2.54 -2.08
N THR A 268 -0.84 -2.43 -2.86
CA THR A 268 -0.07 -3.56 -3.37
C THR A 268 0.69 -4.33 -2.29
N ALA A 269 1.00 -3.71 -1.15
CA ALA A 269 1.65 -4.36 0.00
C ALA A 269 0.65 -4.81 1.08
N VAL A 270 -0.64 -4.46 0.96
CA VAL A 270 -1.65 -4.85 1.95
C VAL A 270 -1.96 -6.35 1.80
N PRO A 271 -1.84 -7.16 2.87
CA PRO A 271 -2.17 -8.59 2.84
C PRO A 271 -3.62 -8.84 2.38
N ASP A 272 -3.84 -9.88 1.56
CA ASP A 272 -5.10 -10.16 0.83
C ASP A 272 -5.52 -9.14 -0.25
N VAL A 273 -4.80 -8.02 -0.40
CA VAL A 273 -5.08 -7.06 -1.47
C VAL A 273 -4.11 -7.28 -2.61
N TRP A 274 -2.79 -7.11 -2.41
CA TRP A 274 -1.72 -7.36 -3.40
C TRP A 274 -1.95 -6.79 -4.81
N LEU A 275 -2.77 -5.74 -4.91
CA LEU A 275 -3.24 -5.17 -6.16
C LEU A 275 -3.07 -3.66 -6.14
N SER A 276 -2.71 -3.10 -7.29
CA SER A 276 -2.69 -1.65 -7.47
C SER A 276 -4.12 -1.17 -7.77
N THR A 277 -4.59 -0.17 -7.03
CA THR A 277 -5.84 0.51 -7.30
C THR A 277 -5.57 1.78 -8.08
N ASP A 278 -6.34 2.05 -9.14
CA ASP A 278 -6.40 3.41 -9.68
C ASP A 278 -7.11 4.36 -8.71
N HIS A 279 -7.12 5.66 -9.06
CA HIS A 279 -7.58 6.72 -8.17
C HIS A 279 -8.99 6.48 -7.63
N LEU A 280 -9.93 6.09 -8.49
CA LEU A 280 -11.31 5.82 -8.11
C LEU A 280 -11.49 4.39 -7.58
N CYS A 281 -10.73 3.44 -8.10
CA CYS A 281 -10.73 2.05 -7.64
C CYS A 281 -10.42 1.91 -6.15
N SER A 282 -9.62 2.81 -5.59
CA SER A 282 -9.30 2.82 -4.15
C SER A 282 -10.51 2.82 -3.21
N VAL A 283 -11.68 3.32 -3.64
CA VAL A 283 -12.91 3.36 -2.81
C VAL A 283 -13.86 2.18 -3.03
N TRP A 284 -13.65 1.36 -4.08
CA TRP A 284 -14.57 0.27 -4.43
C TRP A 284 -13.91 -1.08 -4.71
N CYS A 285 -12.58 -1.15 -4.76
CA CYS A 285 -11.84 -2.41 -4.89
C CYS A 285 -12.24 -3.37 -3.77
N LYS A 286 -12.87 -4.49 -4.11
CA LYS A 286 -13.45 -5.42 -3.14
C LYS A 286 -12.42 -5.95 -2.15
N GLU A 287 -11.23 -6.30 -2.63
CA GLU A 287 -10.13 -6.81 -1.80
C GLU A 287 -9.76 -5.78 -0.72
N LEU A 288 -9.53 -4.53 -1.12
CA LEU A 288 -9.18 -3.44 -0.22
C LEU A 288 -10.32 -3.07 0.74
N VAL A 289 -11.54 -2.93 0.22
CA VAL A 289 -12.75 -2.61 1.01
C VAL A 289 -12.99 -3.69 2.07
N LEU A 290 -12.84 -4.97 1.75
CA LEU A 290 -13.02 -6.05 2.71
C LEU A 290 -11.98 -6.01 3.83
N VAL A 291 -10.72 -5.65 3.53
CA VAL A 291 -9.67 -5.51 4.54
C VAL A 291 -9.94 -4.31 5.45
N ILE A 292 -10.29 -3.15 4.87
CA ILE A 292 -10.63 -1.94 5.64
C ILE A 292 -11.82 -2.22 6.58
N VAL A 293 -12.90 -2.82 6.07
CA VAL A 293 -14.08 -3.12 6.89
C VAL A 293 -13.75 -4.14 7.99
N ARG A 294 -12.89 -5.13 7.75
CA ARG A 294 -12.43 -6.04 8.83
C ARG A 294 -11.67 -5.28 9.92
N ALA A 295 -10.74 -4.41 9.54
CA ALA A 295 -9.99 -3.59 10.49
C ALA A 295 -10.90 -2.67 11.30
N LEU A 296 -11.89 -2.03 10.66
CA LEU A 296 -12.87 -1.20 11.37
C LEU A 296 -13.69 -2.00 12.38
N PHE A 297 -14.14 -3.21 12.06
CA PHE A 297 -14.87 -4.03 13.03
C PHE A 297 -14.00 -4.46 14.22
N ASP A 298 -12.73 -4.76 13.96
CA ASP A 298 -11.81 -5.23 14.99
C ASP A 298 -11.27 -4.12 15.90
N VAL A 299 -11.45 -2.84 15.52
CA VAL A 299 -11.11 -1.68 16.36
C VAL A 299 -12.19 -1.35 17.40
N VAL A 300 -13.35 -2.00 17.32
CA VAL A 300 -14.51 -1.74 18.18
C VAL A 300 -14.39 -2.53 19.48
N ASN A 301 -14.50 -1.82 20.61
CA ASN A 301 -14.61 -2.45 21.91
C ASN A 301 -16.03 -3.01 22.08
N LEU A 302 -16.14 -4.33 22.26
CA LEU A 302 -17.44 -5.03 22.33
C LEU A 302 -18.28 -4.67 23.55
N THR A 303 -17.65 -4.21 24.64
CA THR A 303 -18.34 -3.80 25.88
C THR A 303 -18.99 -2.43 25.71
N THR A 304 -18.27 -1.47 25.14
CA THR A 304 -18.81 -0.11 24.90
C THR A 304 -19.60 -0.02 23.61
N LYS A 305 -19.40 -0.98 22.68
CA LYS A 305 -19.92 -0.97 21.29
C LYS A 305 -19.49 0.28 20.52
N GLN A 306 -18.33 0.83 20.87
CA GLN A 306 -17.75 2.03 20.26
C GLN A 306 -16.26 1.77 19.95
N VAL A 307 -15.65 2.66 19.16
CA VAL A 307 -14.21 2.61 18.86
C VAL A 307 -13.40 2.55 20.16
N SER A 308 -12.43 1.63 20.25
CA SER A 308 -11.58 1.48 21.44
C SER A 308 -10.85 2.80 21.76
N ASP A 309 -10.78 3.16 23.04
CA ASP A 309 -10.00 4.28 23.52
C ASP A 309 -8.50 3.98 23.60
N ASN A 310 -8.12 2.70 23.55
CA ASN A 310 -6.74 2.24 23.66
C ASN A 310 -6.00 2.40 22.31
N VAL A 311 -5.18 3.45 22.18
CA VAL A 311 -4.40 3.75 20.97
C VAL A 311 -3.50 2.56 20.56
N PRO A 312 -2.68 1.96 21.45
CA PRO A 312 -1.91 0.75 21.12
C PRO A 312 -2.74 -0.40 20.55
N GLU A 313 -3.93 -0.67 21.11
CA GLU A 313 -4.84 -1.70 20.60
C GLU A 313 -5.29 -1.38 19.18
N ARG A 314 -5.74 -0.13 18.92
CA ARG A 314 -6.14 0.30 17.57
C ARG A 314 -5.01 0.16 16.58
N ASN A 315 -3.81 0.61 16.94
CA ASN A 315 -2.63 0.50 16.09
C ASN A 315 -2.30 -0.96 15.79
N SER A 316 -2.38 -1.86 16.78
CA SER A 316 -2.15 -3.30 16.59
C SER A 316 -3.15 -3.92 15.61
N VAL A 317 -4.43 -3.53 15.68
CA VAL A 317 -5.48 -3.98 14.73
C VAL A 317 -5.12 -3.59 13.30
N PHE A 318 -4.81 -2.31 13.07
CA PHE A 318 -4.49 -1.85 11.72
C PHE A 318 -3.16 -2.41 11.22
N GLN A 319 -2.14 -2.56 12.09
CA GLN A 319 -0.88 -3.22 11.72
C GLN A 319 -1.11 -4.66 11.25
N TYR A 320 -1.99 -5.39 11.94
CA TYR A 320 -2.34 -6.76 11.57
C TYR A 320 -3.02 -6.86 10.20
N HIS A 321 -4.00 -5.99 9.92
CA HIS A 321 -4.75 -6.05 8.66
C HIS A 321 -4.01 -5.42 7.48
N LEU A 322 -3.19 -4.40 7.72
CA LEU A 322 -2.60 -3.59 6.64
C LEU A 322 -1.13 -3.87 6.38
N LEU A 323 -0.38 -4.42 7.35
CA LEU A 323 1.07 -4.64 7.22
C LEU A 323 1.43 -6.11 7.28
N GLN A 324 0.99 -6.82 8.32
CA GLN A 324 1.39 -8.20 8.53
C GLN A 324 0.27 -9.01 9.16
N ARG A 325 -0.36 -9.83 8.31
CA ARG A 325 -1.40 -10.75 8.73
C ARG A 325 -0.85 -12.17 8.82
N THR A 326 -0.84 -12.73 10.01
CA THR A 326 -0.23 -14.05 10.29
C THR A 326 -1.25 -15.18 10.42
N ALA A 327 -2.54 -14.84 10.61
CA ALA A 327 -3.57 -15.82 10.99
C ALA A 327 -4.92 -15.62 10.27
N GLY A 328 -6.02 -15.59 11.03
CA GLY A 328 -7.39 -15.53 10.52
C GLY A 328 -7.76 -14.19 9.87
N LYS A 329 -9.06 -14.00 9.65
CA LYS A 329 -9.63 -12.75 9.08
C LYS A 329 -10.07 -11.74 10.14
N ARG A 330 -9.89 -12.05 11.43
CA ARG A 330 -10.17 -11.18 12.57
C ARG A 330 -8.84 -10.83 13.24
N PHE A 331 -8.82 -9.83 14.12
CA PHE A 331 -7.73 -9.50 15.03
C PHE A 331 -7.96 -10.13 16.42
N SER A 332 -6.89 -10.53 17.10
CA SER A 332 -6.88 -10.98 18.49
C SER A 332 -5.46 -10.88 19.03
N LEU A 333 -5.30 -10.25 20.19
CA LEU A 333 -4.03 -10.18 20.90
C LEU A 333 -3.50 -11.56 21.31
N ALA A 334 -4.39 -12.56 21.40
CA ALA A 334 -4.08 -13.93 21.82
C ALA A 334 -4.00 -14.91 20.63
N TYR A 335 -3.75 -14.45 19.39
CA TYR A 335 -3.81 -15.36 18.24
C TYR A 335 -2.85 -16.52 18.33
N HIS A 336 -1.61 -16.20 18.67
CA HIS A 336 -0.54 -17.16 18.82
C HIS A 336 -0.24 -17.27 20.31
N THR A 337 -0.59 -18.41 20.92
CA THR A 337 -0.15 -18.69 22.28
C THR A 337 1.37 -18.77 22.29
N LYS A 338 2.04 -18.17 23.27
CA LYS A 338 3.51 -18.15 23.33
C LYS A 338 4.10 -19.55 23.37
N GLU A 339 3.47 -20.44 24.13
CA GLU A 339 3.89 -21.82 24.34
C GLU A 339 2.73 -22.75 24.00
N VAL A 340 3.08 -23.94 23.50
CA VAL A 340 2.13 -25.01 23.14
C VAL A 340 2.70 -26.35 23.63
N TYR A 341 1.83 -27.18 24.19
CA TYR A 341 2.11 -28.57 24.50
C TYR A 341 1.71 -29.45 23.32
N PHE A 342 2.56 -30.41 22.98
CA PHE A 342 2.33 -31.32 21.86
C PHE A 342 1.70 -32.63 22.34
N ASP A 343 0.90 -33.25 21.50
CA ASP A 343 0.33 -34.56 21.80
C ASP A 343 1.33 -35.67 21.50
N HIS A 344 1.73 -36.43 22.52
CA HIS A 344 2.68 -37.54 22.40
C HIS A 344 2.15 -38.70 21.55
N ASN A 345 0.83 -38.87 21.44
CA ASN A 345 0.21 -39.94 20.65
C ASN A 345 0.05 -39.58 19.16
N SER A 346 0.49 -38.39 18.76
CA SER A 346 0.50 -37.95 17.37
C SER A 346 1.61 -38.59 16.55
N VAL A 347 1.56 -38.41 15.23
CA VAL A 347 2.58 -38.94 14.32
C VAL A 347 3.74 -37.95 14.23
N TRP A 348 4.95 -38.38 14.60
CA TRP A 348 6.17 -37.59 14.50
C TRP A 348 7.04 -38.09 13.34
N LYS A 349 7.37 -37.20 12.39
CA LYS A 349 8.21 -37.50 11.22
C LYS A 349 9.43 -36.59 11.23
N GLU A 350 10.62 -37.15 11.44
CA GLU A 350 11.90 -36.44 11.30
C GLU A 350 12.53 -36.79 9.95
N TYR A 351 12.86 -35.76 9.16
CA TYR A 351 13.52 -35.93 7.86
C TYR A 351 14.97 -35.45 7.96
N LEU A 352 15.90 -36.27 7.46
CA LEU A 352 17.34 -35.95 7.47
C LEU A 352 17.76 -35.10 6.26
N GLN A 353 16.93 -35.04 5.22
CA GLN A 353 17.18 -34.23 4.04
C GLN A 353 17.03 -32.74 4.36
N ARG A 354 17.94 -31.92 3.81
CA ARG A 354 17.84 -30.45 3.89
C ARG A 354 16.67 -29.89 3.10
N GLN A 355 16.37 -30.51 1.97
CA GLN A 355 15.37 -30.06 1.01
C GLN A 355 14.45 -31.23 0.71
N PHE A 356 13.17 -31.04 0.98
CA PHE A 356 12.15 -32.07 0.73
C PHE A 356 10.76 -31.44 0.68
N THR A 357 9.83 -32.17 0.06
CA THR A 357 8.42 -31.80 0.02
C THR A 357 7.62 -32.83 0.78
N PHE A 358 6.89 -32.38 1.80
CA PHE A 358 5.85 -33.16 2.44
C PHE A 358 4.54 -32.91 1.71
N HIS A 359 3.99 -33.93 1.06
CA HIS A 359 2.77 -33.82 0.26
C HIS A 359 1.80 -34.93 0.62
N GLU A 360 0.61 -34.55 1.09
CA GLU A 360 -0.46 -35.49 1.46
C GLU A 360 -1.70 -35.14 0.63
N PRO A 361 -1.91 -35.80 -0.54
CA PRO A 361 -2.98 -35.45 -1.48
C PRO A 361 -4.38 -35.70 -0.92
N TYR A 362 -4.52 -36.67 -0.01
CA TYR A 362 -5.78 -37.02 0.66
C TYR A 362 -5.88 -36.45 2.09
N GLY A 363 -4.96 -35.57 2.46
CA GLY A 363 -4.82 -35.03 3.81
C GLY A 363 -4.25 -36.05 4.81
N VAL A 364 -4.35 -35.74 6.10
CA VAL A 364 -3.85 -36.59 7.19
C VAL A 364 -4.98 -36.94 8.17
N HIS A 365 -5.02 -38.18 8.63
CA HIS A 365 -6.05 -38.67 9.56
C HIS A 365 -5.80 -38.28 11.01
N THR A 366 -4.54 -38.22 11.41
CA THR A 366 -4.09 -37.87 12.76
C THR A 366 -3.20 -36.64 12.72
N GLU A 367 -3.10 -35.94 13.85
CA GLU A 367 -2.17 -34.83 13.98
C GLU A 367 -0.74 -35.32 13.70
N THR A 368 -0.04 -34.57 12.86
CA THR A 368 1.28 -34.95 12.37
C THR A 368 2.26 -33.79 12.60
N TYR A 369 3.39 -34.09 13.23
CA TYR A 369 4.47 -33.17 13.50
C TYR A 369 5.66 -33.51 12.61
N ILE A 370 6.08 -32.57 11.78
CA ILE A 370 7.28 -32.68 10.95
C ILE A 370 8.42 -31.99 11.69
N MET A 371 9.46 -32.76 12.01
CA MET A 371 10.61 -32.31 12.77
C MET A 371 11.76 -31.94 11.83
N ILE A 372 12.26 -30.72 11.98
CA ILE A 372 13.43 -30.22 11.26
C ILE A 372 14.53 -29.97 12.29
N ARG A 373 15.61 -30.76 12.20
CA ARG A 373 16.71 -30.72 13.15
C ARG A 373 17.61 -29.51 12.95
N LEU A 374 18.01 -28.87 14.06
CA LEU A 374 18.97 -27.77 14.05
C LEU A 374 20.38 -28.33 14.24
N LEU A 375 21.20 -28.16 13.21
CA LEU A 375 22.59 -28.62 13.13
C LEU A 375 23.54 -27.43 13.14
N ASP A 376 24.73 -27.63 13.71
CA ASP A 376 25.83 -26.65 13.64
C ASP A 376 26.62 -26.89 12.34
N ASP A 377 25.99 -26.52 11.22
CA ASP A 377 26.51 -26.68 9.87
C ASP A 377 26.18 -25.40 9.07
N PRO A 378 27.15 -24.76 8.41
CA PRO A 378 26.91 -23.61 7.53
C PRO A 378 25.82 -23.84 6.45
N LYS A 379 25.59 -25.10 6.06
CA LYS A 379 24.53 -25.48 5.12
C LYS A 379 23.13 -25.56 5.74
N HIS A 380 23.02 -25.41 7.07
CA HIS A 380 21.81 -25.49 7.88
C HIS A 380 21.50 -24.16 8.61
N GLU A 381 21.99 -23.03 8.09
CA GLU A 381 21.82 -21.72 8.73
C GLU A 381 20.39 -21.18 8.66
N MET A 382 19.72 -21.38 7.52
CA MET A 382 18.41 -20.79 7.22
C MET A 382 17.40 -21.86 6.82
N LEU A 383 16.14 -21.63 7.20
CA LEU A 383 15.00 -22.48 6.84
C LEU A 383 13.95 -21.63 6.14
N SER A 384 13.56 -22.04 4.94
CA SER A 384 12.39 -21.53 4.24
C SER A 384 11.34 -22.63 4.14
N VAL A 385 10.13 -22.36 4.62
CA VAL A 385 9.01 -23.30 4.47
C VAL A 385 7.84 -22.60 3.81
N GLU A 386 7.45 -23.13 2.66
CA GLU A 386 6.22 -22.75 1.99
C GLU A 386 5.12 -23.75 2.33
N ALA A 387 3.99 -23.25 2.80
CA ALA A 387 2.85 -24.02 3.29
C ALA A 387 1.64 -23.79 2.40
N ILE A 388 1.11 -24.85 1.80
CA ILE A 388 -0.02 -24.81 0.87
C ILE A 388 -1.23 -25.48 1.52
N ASN A 389 -2.34 -24.75 1.50
CA ASN A 389 -3.64 -25.14 2.06
C ASN A 389 -3.63 -25.44 3.59
N VAL A 390 -2.68 -24.86 4.32
CA VAL A 390 -2.62 -24.99 5.79
C VAL A 390 -3.59 -24.01 6.46
N LYS A 391 -4.70 -24.55 6.97
CA LYS A 391 -5.74 -23.77 7.65
C LYS A 391 -5.39 -23.41 9.10
N ASP A 392 -4.55 -24.19 9.77
CA ASP A 392 -4.20 -23.97 11.17
C ASP A 392 -3.53 -22.60 11.36
N LYS A 393 -3.88 -21.91 12.44
CA LYS A 393 -3.32 -20.59 12.77
C LYS A 393 -1.89 -20.72 13.31
N ASP A 394 -1.66 -21.75 14.12
CA ASP A 394 -0.40 -22.02 14.79
C ASP A 394 0.18 -23.28 14.17
N TRP A 395 1.21 -23.17 13.34
CA TRP A 395 1.72 -24.29 12.56
C TRP A 395 3.25 -24.40 12.55
N VAL A 396 3.96 -23.41 13.10
CA VAL A 396 5.43 -23.40 13.21
C VAL A 396 5.82 -23.20 14.67
N PHE A 397 6.71 -24.06 15.17
CA PHE A 397 7.18 -24.01 16.56
C PHE A 397 8.68 -24.28 16.63
N ALA A 398 9.35 -23.79 17.68
CA ALA A 398 10.70 -24.21 18.06
C ALA A 398 10.66 -24.98 19.38
N CYS A 399 11.40 -26.08 19.47
CA CYS A 399 11.40 -26.93 20.68
C CYS A 399 12.73 -27.61 20.96
N VAL A 400 12.83 -28.11 22.19
CA VAL A 400 13.86 -29.03 22.63
C VAL A 400 13.23 -30.43 22.63
N ALA A 401 13.76 -31.32 21.79
CA ALA A 401 13.33 -32.70 21.76
C ALA A 401 14.15 -33.44 22.81
N ASP A 402 13.63 -33.61 24.02
CA ASP A 402 14.29 -34.29 25.15
C ASP A 402 13.48 -35.47 25.68
N VAL A 403 12.24 -35.63 25.21
CA VAL A 403 11.35 -36.73 25.56
C VAL A 403 11.45 -37.86 24.54
N VAL A 404 11.45 -39.09 25.03
CA VAL A 404 11.38 -40.30 24.20
C VAL A 404 10.09 -41.02 24.54
N HIS A 405 9.23 -41.24 23.54
CA HIS A 405 7.98 -41.99 23.69
C HIS A 405 7.84 -42.95 22.51
N ASN A 406 7.52 -44.22 22.78
CA ASN A 406 7.48 -45.30 21.78
C ASN A 406 8.75 -45.36 20.90
N SER A 407 9.92 -45.20 21.50
CA SER A 407 11.23 -45.19 20.82
C SER A 407 11.45 -44.05 19.81
N VAL A 408 10.57 -43.04 19.79
CA VAL A 408 10.73 -41.82 18.98
C VAL A 408 11.07 -40.65 19.91
N ARG A 409 12.10 -39.89 19.54
CA ARG A 409 12.47 -38.64 20.23
C ARG A 409 11.53 -37.54 19.76
N MET A 410 10.90 -36.84 20.70
CA MET A 410 9.88 -35.83 20.43
C MET A 410 10.00 -34.64 21.38
N CYS A 411 9.16 -33.64 21.15
CA CYS A 411 9.08 -32.45 21.99
C CYS A 411 7.81 -32.52 22.85
N ASP A 412 7.93 -32.23 24.15
CA ASP A 412 6.78 -32.07 25.06
C ASP A 412 6.11 -30.71 24.86
N ARG A 413 6.93 -29.66 24.74
CA ARG A 413 6.48 -28.28 24.57
C ARG A 413 7.32 -27.50 23.57
N GLY A 414 6.75 -26.44 23.00
CA GLY A 414 7.43 -25.58 22.04
C GLY A 414 6.96 -24.13 22.08
N ILE A 415 7.86 -23.23 21.67
CA ILE A 415 7.56 -21.82 21.46
C ILE A 415 6.94 -21.64 20.08
N ASN A 416 5.81 -20.95 20.02
CA ASN A 416 5.11 -20.69 18.77
C ASN A 416 5.79 -19.58 17.96
N LEU A 417 6.15 -19.91 16.72
CA LEU A 417 6.80 -19.01 15.76
C LEU A 417 5.85 -18.57 14.64
N SER A 418 4.56 -18.91 14.72
CA SER A 418 3.60 -18.65 13.66
C SER A 418 3.32 -17.16 13.45
N ASN A 419 3.70 -16.31 14.41
CA ASN A 419 3.69 -14.85 14.27
C ASN A 419 4.77 -14.33 13.30
N GLN A 420 5.77 -15.13 12.94
CA GLN A 420 6.80 -14.79 11.94
C GLN A 420 6.39 -15.23 10.52
N THR A 421 5.17 -15.73 10.34
CA THR A 421 4.68 -16.21 9.04
C THR A 421 4.04 -15.08 8.23
N GLU A 422 4.11 -15.17 6.92
CA GLU A 422 3.46 -14.24 5.99
C GLU A 422 2.52 -14.99 5.04
N PHE A 423 1.41 -14.36 4.64
CA PHE A 423 0.62 -14.85 3.52
C PHE A 423 1.29 -14.52 2.20
N LEU A 424 1.25 -15.48 1.27
CA LEU A 424 1.67 -15.25 -0.10
C LEU A 424 0.45 -15.08 -0.99
N THR A 425 0.59 -14.21 -1.98
CA THR A 425 -0.35 -14.16 -3.10
C THR A 425 -0.35 -15.52 -3.83
N SER A 426 -1.54 -15.98 -4.20
CA SER A 426 -1.73 -17.31 -4.78
C SER A 426 -2.91 -17.31 -5.74
N ARG A 427 -2.79 -18.07 -6.83
CA ARG A 427 -3.92 -18.35 -7.73
C ARG A 427 -4.81 -19.48 -7.23
N LEU A 428 -4.20 -20.49 -6.59
CA LEU A 428 -4.85 -21.71 -6.14
C LEU A 428 -4.40 -22.06 -4.74
N PHE A 429 -5.36 -22.36 -3.87
CA PHE A 429 -5.15 -22.61 -2.44
C PHE A 429 -4.46 -21.46 -1.68
N LYS A 430 -4.68 -21.44 -0.37
CA LYS A 430 -4.07 -20.45 0.52
C LYS A 430 -2.62 -20.82 0.76
N ARG A 431 -1.70 -19.89 0.53
CA ARG A 431 -0.25 -20.09 0.72
C ARG A 431 0.28 -19.25 1.87
N LYS A 432 1.14 -19.83 2.69
CA LYS A 432 1.90 -19.14 3.73
C LYS A 432 3.38 -19.42 3.55
N ILE A 433 4.21 -18.53 4.06
CA ILE A 433 5.64 -18.75 4.14
C ILE A 433 6.16 -18.40 5.52
N VAL A 434 7.22 -19.09 5.93
CA VAL A 434 8.09 -18.67 7.02
C VAL A 434 9.54 -18.77 6.56
N HIS A 435 10.34 -17.79 6.94
CA HIS A 435 11.78 -17.77 6.69
C HIS A 435 12.50 -17.52 8.02
N LEU A 436 13.25 -18.52 8.51
CA LEU A 436 13.81 -18.57 9.86
C LEU A 436 15.33 -18.70 9.82
N ASN A 437 16.00 -18.06 10.78
CA ASN A 437 17.43 -18.25 11.04
C ASN A 437 17.62 -19.39 12.06
N LEU A 438 17.88 -20.60 11.57
CA LEU A 438 18.07 -21.79 12.40
C LEU A 438 19.31 -21.67 13.30
N ALA A 439 20.38 -21.04 12.82
CA ALA A 439 21.60 -20.84 13.60
C ALA A 439 21.35 -19.98 14.85
N ALA A 440 20.47 -18.97 14.75
CA ALA A 440 20.06 -18.15 15.90
C ALA A 440 19.27 -18.96 16.93
N PHE A 441 18.33 -19.80 16.50
CA PHE A 441 17.59 -20.68 17.41
C PHE A 441 18.48 -21.74 18.06
N LYS A 442 19.49 -22.26 17.35
CA LYS A 442 20.45 -23.22 17.91
C LYS A 442 21.27 -22.61 19.05
N LYS A 443 21.68 -21.34 18.91
CA LYS A 443 22.37 -20.57 19.97
C LYS A 443 21.49 -20.36 21.21
N GLN A 444 20.16 -20.41 21.06
CA GLN A 444 19.20 -20.37 22.15
C GLN A 444 18.85 -21.77 22.70
N SER A 445 19.69 -22.77 22.42
CA SER A 445 19.56 -24.16 22.89
C SER A 445 18.37 -24.94 22.31
N PHE A 446 17.67 -24.43 21.29
CA PHE A 446 16.67 -25.22 20.58
C PHE A 446 17.32 -26.34 19.76
N THR A 447 16.58 -27.44 19.60
CA THR A 447 17.05 -28.62 18.87
C THR A 447 16.31 -28.85 17.57
N HIS A 448 15.03 -28.48 17.51
CA HIS A 448 14.16 -28.72 16.37
C HIS A 448 13.24 -27.52 16.10
N VAL A 449 12.90 -27.32 14.83
CA VAL A 449 11.69 -26.60 14.40
C VAL A 449 10.63 -27.64 14.03
N ILE A 450 9.40 -27.41 14.47
CA ILE A 450 8.26 -28.30 14.25
C ILE A 450 7.26 -27.61 13.32
N LEU A 451 6.84 -28.34 12.29
CA LEU A 451 5.69 -27.98 11.48
C LEU A 451 4.51 -28.87 11.86
N ARG A 452 3.38 -28.27 12.22
CA ARG A 452 2.17 -29.00 12.63
C ARG A 452 1.16 -29.09 11.50
N VAL A 453 0.69 -30.30 11.24
CA VAL A 453 -0.49 -30.60 10.41
C VAL A 453 -1.60 -31.14 11.30
N LYS A 454 -2.73 -30.43 11.35
CA LYS A 454 -3.96 -30.96 11.98
C LYS A 454 -4.70 -31.91 11.04
N PRO A 455 -5.49 -32.86 11.59
CA PRO A 455 -6.32 -33.75 10.80
C PRO A 455 -7.14 -33.00 9.74
N THR A 456 -7.04 -33.44 8.49
CA THR A 456 -7.72 -32.83 7.34
C THR A 456 -7.95 -33.87 6.26
N LYS A 457 -9.03 -33.71 5.49
CA LYS A 457 -9.32 -34.51 4.29
C LYS A 457 -8.92 -33.80 2.99
N GLU A 458 -8.41 -32.58 3.11
CA GLU A 458 -7.96 -31.78 1.98
C GLU A 458 -6.47 -31.95 1.75
N VAL A 459 -6.04 -31.77 0.50
CA VAL A 459 -4.62 -31.74 0.14
C VAL A 459 -3.87 -30.73 1.01
N ILE A 460 -2.68 -31.13 1.49
CA ILE A 460 -1.76 -30.26 2.20
C ILE A 460 -0.34 -30.49 1.69
N THR A 461 0.42 -29.41 1.58
CA THR A 461 1.82 -29.49 1.15
C THR A 461 2.68 -28.55 1.97
N TYR A 462 3.81 -29.04 2.47
CA TYR A 462 4.94 -28.22 2.90
C TYR A 462 6.11 -28.44 1.94
N LYS A 463 6.69 -27.35 1.47
CA LYS A 463 7.94 -27.35 0.71
C LYS A 463 9.02 -26.78 1.62
N ILE A 464 9.99 -27.61 1.99
CA ILE A 464 11.03 -27.30 2.98
C ILE A 464 12.36 -27.10 2.24
N ASP A 465 13.02 -25.97 2.48
CA ASP A 465 14.35 -25.65 1.95
C ASP A 465 15.25 -25.15 3.07
N VAL A 466 16.16 -26.02 3.54
CA VAL A 466 17.24 -25.69 4.48
C VAL A 466 18.52 -25.39 3.70
N HIS A 467 19.07 -24.19 3.88
CA HIS A 467 20.17 -23.70 3.07
C HIS A 467 21.13 -22.81 3.86
N SER A 468 22.31 -22.54 3.28
CA SER A 468 23.21 -21.50 3.80
C SER A 468 22.67 -20.12 3.44
N SER A 469 22.95 -19.11 4.26
CA SER A 469 22.55 -17.73 3.99
C SER A 469 23.16 -17.21 2.68
N SER A 470 24.46 -17.47 2.48
CA SER A 470 25.22 -17.00 1.31
C SER A 470 24.78 -17.61 -0.03
N SER A 471 24.19 -18.81 -0.03
CA SER A 471 23.79 -19.50 -1.27
C SER A 471 22.50 -18.96 -1.90
N ARG A 472 21.68 -18.23 -1.12
CA ARG A 472 20.37 -17.71 -1.55
C ARG A 472 20.30 -16.19 -1.60
N HIS A 473 21.24 -15.49 -0.98
CA HIS A 473 21.34 -14.03 -1.06
C HIS A 473 22.26 -13.62 -2.20
N ILE A 474 21.66 -13.12 -3.29
CA ILE A 474 22.38 -12.73 -4.51
C ILE A 474 22.34 -11.21 -4.65
N THR A 475 23.52 -10.59 -4.70
CA THR A 475 23.62 -9.19 -5.11
C THR A 475 23.49 -9.11 -6.62
N ALA A 476 22.42 -8.47 -7.10
CA ALA A 476 22.10 -8.36 -8.50
C ALA A 476 22.42 -6.94 -8.99
N PRO A 477 23.60 -6.70 -9.61
CA PRO A 477 23.92 -5.40 -10.15
C PRO A 477 23.00 -5.09 -11.34
N LEU A 478 22.47 -3.87 -11.35
CA LEU A 478 21.54 -3.44 -12.39
C LEU A 478 22.27 -3.12 -13.70
N PRO A 479 21.70 -3.48 -14.87
CA PRO A 479 22.31 -3.15 -16.14
C PRO A 479 22.33 -1.64 -16.35
N LYS A 480 23.32 -1.17 -17.13
CA LYS A 480 23.38 0.23 -17.58
C LYS A 480 22.09 0.61 -18.30
N TRP A 481 21.60 1.82 -18.06
CA TRP A 481 20.31 2.30 -18.57
C TRP A 481 20.18 2.15 -20.10
N LEU A 482 21.20 2.50 -20.88
CA LEU A 482 21.21 2.44 -22.35
C LEU A 482 21.49 1.04 -22.93
N SER A 483 21.43 -0.03 -22.13
CA SER A 483 21.64 -1.40 -22.63
C SER A 483 20.34 -1.99 -23.18
N PHE A 484 19.94 -1.57 -24.40
CA PHE A 484 18.63 -1.86 -24.99
C PHE A 484 18.33 -3.33 -25.27
N MET A 485 19.36 -4.14 -25.57
CA MET A 485 19.18 -5.51 -26.10
C MET A 485 19.71 -6.60 -25.17
N SER A 486 20.47 -6.24 -24.13
CA SER A 486 21.13 -7.23 -23.28
C SER A 486 20.24 -7.61 -22.10
N LYS A 487 19.92 -8.90 -22.01
CA LYS A 487 19.38 -9.52 -20.80
C LYS A 487 20.54 -10.02 -19.97
N GLN A 488 20.90 -9.28 -18.93
CA GLN A 488 21.94 -9.69 -18.00
C GLN A 488 21.45 -10.88 -17.19
N VAL A 489 22.21 -11.98 -17.22
CA VAL A 489 21.93 -13.16 -16.41
C VAL A 489 22.36 -12.86 -14.97
N VAL A 490 21.42 -13.02 -14.04
CA VAL A 490 21.68 -12.89 -12.60
C VAL A 490 21.89 -14.27 -11.98
N ILE A 491 21.03 -15.22 -12.34
CA ILE A 491 21.15 -16.63 -11.97
C ILE A 491 20.96 -17.43 -13.25
N GLU A 492 22.00 -18.14 -13.69
CA GLU A 492 21.92 -18.99 -14.88
C GLU A 492 20.99 -20.19 -14.64
N SER A 493 21.15 -20.84 -13.49
CA SER A 493 20.29 -21.90 -13.01
C SER A 493 20.28 -21.90 -11.49
N THR A 494 19.09 -21.97 -10.88
CA THR A 494 18.95 -22.11 -9.44
C THR A 494 19.46 -23.48 -8.98
N SER A 495 19.84 -23.58 -7.71
CA SER A 495 20.19 -24.87 -7.10
C SER A 495 19.01 -25.83 -7.14
N ASP A 496 19.32 -27.13 -7.11
CA ASP A 496 18.32 -28.17 -6.99
C ASP A 496 17.40 -27.96 -5.78
N HIS A 497 16.11 -28.19 -6.01
CA HIS A 497 15.05 -28.13 -5.02
C HIS A 497 15.03 -26.84 -4.18
N ALA A 498 15.59 -25.75 -4.69
CA ALA A 498 15.59 -24.46 -4.00
C ALA A 498 14.19 -23.86 -4.02
N GLY A 499 13.66 -23.54 -2.83
CA GLY A 499 12.37 -22.91 -2.64
C GLY A 499 12.46 -21.40 -2.43
N TYR A 500 13.64 -20.87 -2.12
CA TYR A 500 13.81 -19.46 -1.75
C TYR A 500 15.07 -18.83 -2.34
N TYR A 501 14.95 -17.62 -2.88
CA TYR A 501 16.08 -16.73 -3.18
C TYR A 501 15.75 -15.28 -2.81
N GLN A 502 16.78 -14.51 -2.45
CA GLN A 502 16.69 -13.08 -2.24
C GLN A 502 17.68 -12.37 -3.15
N LEU A 503 17.16 -11.51 -4.03
CA LEU A 503 17.97 -10.68 -4.93
C LEU A 503 18.04 -9.26 -4.38
N ALA A 504 19.24 -8.80 -4.02
CA ALA A 504 19.47 -7.41 -3.62
C ALA A 504 19.77 -6.56 -4.87
N LEU A 505 18.88 -5.62 -5.21
CA LEU A 505 19.00 -4.75 -6.37
C LEU A 505 19.80 -3.49 -5.99
N THR A 506 21.13 -3.58 -6.07
CA THR A 506 22.00 -2.46 -5.71
C THR A 506 21.94 -1.34 -6.76
N GLY A 507 21.80 -0.11 -6.28
CA GLY A 507 21.72 1.09 -7.13
C GLY A 507 20.32 1.44 -7.65
N LEU A 508 19.26 0.73 -7.25
CA LEU A 508 17.87 1.12 -7.53
C LEU A 508 17.39 2.11 -6.45
N GLU A 509 17.55 3.39 -6.70
CA GLU A 509 17.24 4.44 -5.72
C GLU A 509 16.37 5.57 -6.29
N GLN A 510 16.31 5.68 -7.62
CA GLN A 510 15.66 6.79 -8.32
C GLN A 510 14.42 6.32 -9.07
N THR A 511 13.41 7.19 -9.15
CA THR A 511 12.10 6.84 -9.74
C THR A 511 12.10 6.74 -11.26
N TRP A 512 13.09 7.33 -11.94
CA TRP A 512 13.25 7.20 -13.38
C TRP A 512 13.79 5.84 -13.80
N GLN A 513 14.41 5.08 -12.89
CA GLN A 513 14.97 3.78 -13.19
C GLN A 513 13.85 2.74 -13.36
N ALA A 514 13.84 2.05 -14.50
CA ALA A 514 12.92 0.96 -14.75
C ALA A 514 13.63 -0.25 -15.36
N TYR A 515 13.31 -1.44 -14.83
CA TYR A 515 13.87 -2.71 -15.27
C TYR A 515 12.76 -3.77 -15.37
N ARG A 516 13.05 -4.86 -16.08
CA ARG A 516 12.17 -6.04 -16.10
C ARG A 516 12.95 -7.26 -15.64
N LEU A 517 12.42 -7.96 -14.64
CA LEU A 517 12.95 -9.23 -14.15
C LEU A 517 12.23 -10.38 -14.83
N HIS A 518 12.98 -11.20 -15.54
CA HIS A 518 12.48 -12.41 -16.20
C HIS A 518 12.87 -13.61 -15.35
N ILE A 519 11.89 -14.43 -15.01
CA ILE A 519 12.06 -15.68 -14.29
C ILE A 519 11.50 -16.76 -15.20
N GLN A 520 12.36 -17.64 -15.70
CA GLN A 520 12.00 -18.64 -16.69
C GLN A 520 12.24 -20.04 -16.12
N PRO A 521 11.24 -20.94 -16.13
CA PRO A 521 11.44 -22.34 -15.78
C PRO A 521 12.33 -23.01 -16.85
N LYS A 522 13.26 -23.87 -16.42
CA LYS A 522 14.19 -24.58 -17.31
C LYS A 522 14.02 -26.10 -17.23
N ASP A 523 14.11 -26.65 -16.01
CA ASP A 523 14.10 -28.09 -15.77
C ASP A 523 12.99 -28.42 -14.75
N CYS A 524 11.75 -28.54 -15.21
CA CYS A 524 10.59 -28.84 -14.36
C CYS A 524 10.23 -30.32 -14.42
N GLN A 525 10.23 -30.99 -13.27
CA GLN A 525 9.77 -32.37 -13.13
C GLN A 525 8.24 -32.48 -13.16
N ASP A 526 7.55 -31.49 -12.59
CA ASP A 526 6.09 -31.36 -12.65
C ASP A 526 5.71 -30.27 -13.67
N PRO A 527 4.82 -30.55 -14.64
CA PRO A 527 4.30 -29.51 -15.52
C PRO A 527 3.59 -28.40 -14.73
N SER A 528 2.88 -28.72 -13.65
CA SER A 528 2.25 -27.73 -12.78
C SER A 528 3.27 -27.19 -11.79
N HIS A 529 3.51 -25.89 -11.86
CA HIS A 529 4.43 -25.22 -10.95
C HIS A 529 3.95 -23.81 -10.64
N HIS A 530 4.26 -23.34 -9.44
CA HIS A 530 3.87 -21.99 -9.05
C HIS A 530 4.94 -21.29 -8.25
N ALA A 531 5.71 -20.45 -8.94
CA ALA A 531 6.63 -19.52 -8.31
C ALA A 531 5.99 -18.14 -8.12
N VAL A 532 6.48 -17.40 -7.13
CA VAL A 532 6.08 -16.03 -6.81
C VAL A 532 7.34 -15.19 -6.70
N ALA A 533 7.35 -14.03 -7.35
CA ALA A 533 8.39 -13.03 -7.12
C ALA A 533 7.77 -11.76 -6.56
N THR A 534 8.36 -11.24 -5.49
CA THR A 534 7.88 -10.04 -4.79
C THR A 534 9.03 -9.05 -4.68
N MET A 535 8.90 -7.91 -5.34
CA MET A 535 9.74 -6.74 -5.07
C MET A 535 9.27 -6.12 -3.76
N LYS A 536 10.16 -5.93 -2.79
CA LYS A 536 9.90 -5.19 -1.55
C LYS A 536 10.74 -3.91 -1.53
N VAL A 537 10.10 -2.77 -1.28
CA VAL A 537 10.76 -1.46 -1.17
C VAL A 537 10.81 -1.02 0.30
N PRO A 538 12.00 -1.00 0.95
CA PRO A 538 12.10 -0.85 2.39
C PRO A 538 11.51 0.46 2.96
N TRP A 539 11.64 1.57 2.23
CA TRP A 539 11.25 2.89 2.71
C TRP A 539 9.81 3.29 2.38
N SER A 540 9.16 2.62 1.42
CA SER A 540 7.84 3.04 0.91
C SER A 540 6.76 1.97 0.97
N ARG A 541 7.11 0.70 1.24
CA ARG A 541 6.16 -0.44 1.27
C ARG A 541 5.32 -0.50 -0.02
N GLU A 542 6.00 -0.35 -1.15
CA GLU A 542 5.47 -0.42 -2.50
C GLU A 542 5.73 -1.81 -3.08
N ASP A 543 5.18 -2.84 -2.43
CA ASP A 543 5.45 -4.22 -2.82
C ASP A 543 4.82 -4.51 -4.18
N VAL A 544 5.53 -5.21 -5.06
CA VAL A 544 5.00 -5.59 -6.39
C VAL A 544 5.17 -7.09 -6.54
N HIS A 545 4.06 -7.77 -6.81
CA HIS A 545 4.01 -9.22 -6.90
C HIS A 545 3.85 -9.66 -8.36
N MET A 546 4.46 -10.79 -8.70
CA MET A 546 4.19 -11.52 -9.92
C MET A 546 4.14 -13.01 -9.66
N HIS A 547 3.46 -13.72 -10.54
CA HIS A 547 3.39 -15.17 -10.55
C HIS A 547 4.05 -15.73 -11.80
N VAL A 548 4.79 -16.82 -11.63
CA VAL A 548 5.25 -17.65 -12.74
C VAL A 548 4.57 -19.00 -12.61
N THR A 549 3.86 -19.37 -13.66
CA THR A 549 3.17 -20.66 -13.80
C THR A 549 3.41 -21.19 -15.20
N GLU A 550 2.97 -22.40 -15.49
CA GLU A 550 3.06 -23.01 -16.82
C GLU A 550 2.45 -22.12 -17.91
N ASN A 551 1.38 -21.39 -17.58
CA ASN A 551 0.64 -20.55 -18.52
C ASN A 551 1.00 -19.05 -18.45
N ILE A 552 1.73 -18.61 -17.42
CA ILE A 552 2.00 -17.19 -17.18
C ILE A 552 3.49 -16.99 -16.92
N GLN A 553 4.15 -16.27 -17.83
CA GLN A 553 5.57 -15.92 -17.75
C GLN A 553 5.81 -14.42 -18.02
N LYS A 554 4.89 -13.55 -17.55
CA LYS A 554 5.05 -12.09 -17.65
C LYS A 554 6.18 -11.63 -16.71
N PRO A 555 7.11 -10.76 -17.12
CA PRO A 555 8.21 -10.32 -16.26
C PRO A 555 7.75 -9.35 -15.15
N LEU A 556 8.47 -9.33 -14.02
CA LEU A 556 8.25 -8.35 -12.95
C LEU A 556 8.65 -6.97 -13.46
N GLN A 557 7.77 -5.99 -13.33
CA GLN A 557 8.14 -4.60 -13.58
C GLN A 557 8.81 -4.03 -12.33
N ILE A 558 10.11 -3.77 -12.42
CA ILE A 558 10.89 -3.14 -11.35
C ILE A 558 10.92 -1.64 -11.63
N LYS A 559 10.11 -0.87 -10.90
CA LYS A 559 10.03 0.59 -10.99
C LYS A 559 9.54 1.18 -9.66
N LEU A 560 10.26 2.15 -9.14
CA LEU A 560 9.93 2.82 -7.87
C LEU A 560 8.80 3.85 -8.03
N GLN A 561 7.93 4.00 -7.02
CA GLN A 561 6.98 5.12 -6.95
C GLN A 561 7.47 6.22 -6.01
N SER A 562 8.43 5.90 -5.13
CA SER A 562 9.07 6.84 -4.24
C SER A 562 10.60 6.69 -4.32
N PRO A 563 11.36 7.80 -4.50
CA PRO A 563 12.80 7.72 -4.46
C PRO A 563 13.26 7.36 -3.04
N LYS A 564 14.47 6.83 -2.91
CA LYS A 564 15.08 6.59 -1.60
C LYS A 564 15.21 7.92 -0.84
N PRO A 565 14.58 8.08 0.34
CA PRO A 565 14.70 9.30 1.12
C PRO A 565 16.12 9.51 1.62
N LEU A 566 16.59 10.76 1.66
CA LEU A 566 17.90 11.09 2.26
C LEU A 566 17.96 10.78 3.76
N THR A 567 16.81 10.80 4.44
CA THR A 567 16.64 10.49 5.86
C THR A 567 16.60 8.98 6.14
N TYR A 568 16.63 8.14 5.11
CA TYR A 568 16.60 6.69 5.27
C TYR A 568 17.99 6.17 5.67
N ASN A 569 18.18 5.99 6.98
CA ASN A 569 19.47 5.63 7.59
C ASN A 569 19.88 4.17 7.39
N SER A 570 18.99 3.30 6.90
CA SER A 570 19.31 1.89 6.66
C SER A 570 19.99 1.70 5.31
N SER A 571 21.02 0.85 5.29
CA SER A 571 21.72 0.43 4.07
C SER A 571 20.95 -0.63 3.27
N GLU A 572 19.75 -1.01 3.70
CA GLU A 572 18.95 -2.04 3.06
C GLU A 572 18.53 -1.62 1.63
N PRO A 573 18.95 -2.36 0.58
CA PRO A 573 18.56 -2.07 -0.79
C PRO A 573 17.14 -2.57 -1.09
N VAL A 574 16.59 -2.13 -2.22
CA VAL A 574 15.41 -2.78 -2.80
C VAL A 574 15.73 -4.24 -3.05
N LYS A 575 14.84 -5.14 -2.68
CA LYS A 575 15.05 -6.58 -2.83
C LYS A 575 13.90 -7.26 -3.55
N VAL A 576 14.20 -8.33 -4.26
CA VAL A 576 13.21 -9.23 -4.84
C VAL A 576 13.31 -10.58 -4.13
N ILE A 577 12.23 -10.98 -3.48
CA ILE A 577 12.08 -12.28 -2.86
C ILE A 577 11.46 -13.23 -3.88
N LEU A 578 12.14 -14.33 -4.17
CA LEU A 578 11.68 -15.39 -5.05
C LEU A 578 11.29 -16.60 -4.23
N ILE A 579 10.02 -16.98 -4.30
CA ILE A 579 9.50 -18.24 -3.76
C ILE A 579 9.28 -19.16 -4.94
N LEU A 580 10.09 -20.22 -5.02
CA LEU A 580 10.22 -21.06 -6.21
C LEU A 580 9.60 -22.44 -5.97
N ASP A 581 9.20 -23.09 -7.06
CA ASP A 581 8.75 -24.48 -6.97
C ASP A 581 9.96 -25.43 -6.94
N PRO A 582 10.16 -26.25 -5.89
CA PRO A 582 11.30 -27.16 -5.81
C PRO A 582 11.28 -28.28 -6.86
N SER A 583 10.17 -28.49 -7.57
CA SER A 583 10.11 -29.40 -8.74
C SER A 583 10.79 -28.82 -9.98
N CYS A 584 11.14 -27.53 -9.96
CA CYS A 584 11.68 -26.79 -11.10
C CYS A 584 13.02 -26.11 -10.77
N ARG A 585 13.89 -26.00 -11.79
CA ARG A 585 14.97 -25.01 -11.81
C ARG A 585 14.56 -23.77 -12.62
N TYR A 586 15.09 -22.62 -12.23
CA TYR A 586 14.78 -21.34 -12.85
C TYR A 586 16.04 -20.61 -13.31
N THR A 587 15.91 -19.89 -14.42
CA THR A 587 16.88 -18.89 -14.87
C THR A 587 16.32 -17.50 -14.59
N VAL A 588 17.14 -16.64 -14.00
CA VAL A 588 16.76 -15.26 -13.64
C VAL A 588 17.60 -14.27 -14.44
N ARG A 589 16.92 -13.38 -15.18
CA ARG A 589 17.55 -12.35 -16.01
C ARG A 589 16.95 -10.98 -15.73
N ILE A 590 17.79 -9.94 -15.72
CA ILE A 590 17.35 -8.54 -15.62
C ILE A 590 17.66 -7.83 -16.93
N GLN A 591 16.69 -7.04 -17.41
CA GLN A 591 16.89 -6.16 -18.57
C GLN A 591 16.52 -4.72 -18.22
N SER A 592 17.21 -3.76 -18.87
CA SER A 592 16.81 -2.35 -18.85
C SER A 592 15.47 -2.18 -19.55
N ALA A 593 14.59 -1.35 -19.00
CA ALA A 593 13.31 -1.00 -19.60
C ALA A 593 13.30 0.50 -19.92
N VAL A 594 13.98 0.87 -21.01
CA VAL A 594 14.19 2.30 -21.36
C VAL A 594 12.88 3.02 -21.63
N LEU A 595 11.94 2.41 -22.36
CA LEU A 595 10.62 3.01 -22.59
C LEU A 595 9.86 3.22 -21.28
N ASP A 596 9.96 2.28 -20.33
CA ASP A 596 9.36 2.42 -18.99
C ASP A 596 10.06 3.51 -18.19
N SER A 597 11.37 3.66 -18.34
CA SER A 597 12.15 4.74 -17.72
C SER A 597 11.75 6.11 -18.27
N LEU A 598 11.56 6.23 -19.61
CA LEU A 598 11.03 7.44 -20.24
C LEU A 598 9.60 7.72 -19.76
N GLY A 599 8.77 6.69 -19.62
CA GLY A 599 7.44 6.81 -19.03
C GLY A 599 7.47 7.31 -17.59
N GLN A 600 8.42 6.85 -16.78
CA GLN A 600 8.64 7.37 -15.42
C GLN A 600 9.10 8.83 -15.43
N LEU A 601 10.01 9.21 -16.32
CA LEU A 601 10.43 10.60 -16.48
C LEU A 601 9.22 11.49 -16.82
N THR A 602 8.39 11.06 -17.76
CA THR A 602 7.17 11.80 -18.11
C THR A 602 6.19 11.85 -16.95
N ARG A 603 5.98 10.74 -16.22
CA ARG A 603 5.09 10.69 -15.05
C ARG A 603 5.52 11.65 -13.93
N PHE A 604 6.82 11.73 -13.64
CA PHE A 604 7.34 12.51 -12.52
C PHE A 604 7.63 13.97 -12.86
N TYR A 605 8.09 14.24 -14.09
CA TYR A 605 8.55 15.58 -14.49
C TYR A 605 7.65 16.25 -15.54
N GLY A 606 6.76 15.51 -16.20
CA GLY A 606 5.78 16.05 -17.14
C GLY A 606 4.94 17.19 -16.56
N PRO A 607 4.42 17.10 -15.31
CA PRO A 607 3.71 18.21 -14.67
C PRO A 607 4.52 19.51 -14.59
N MET A 608 5.86 19.43 -14.51
CA MET A 608 6.72 20.62 -14.47
C MET A 608 6.78 21.37 -15.80
N LEU A 609 6.32 20.78 -16.91
CA LEU A 609 6.28 21.46 -18.20
C LEU A 609 5.32 22.65 -18.18
N LEU A 610 4.21 22.57 -17.43
CA LEU A 610 3.23 23.65 -17.32
C LEU A 610 3.86 24.96 -16.81
N PRO A 611 4.51 25.01 -15.63
CA PRO A 611 5.14 26.24 -15.15
C PRO A 611 6.28 26.71 -16.07
N TYR A 612 7.02 25.80 -16.73
CA TYR A 612 8.05 26.20 -17.70
C TYR A 612 7.43 26.87 -18.93
N ILE A 613 6.36 26.32 -19.50
CA ILE A 613 5.66 26.93 -20.64
C ILE A 613 5.18 28.34 -20.27
N VAL A 614 4.55 28.50 -19.10
CA VAL A 614 4.08 29.81 -18.62
C VAL A 614 5.25 30.77 -18.44
N SER A 615 6.35 30.34 -17.82
CA SER A 615 7.53 31.18 -17.62
C SER A 615 8.15 31.63 -18.93
N ILE A 616 8.25 30.73 -19.91
CA ILE A 616 8.76 31.05 -21.25
C ILE A 616 7.84 32.07 -21.94
N LEU A 617 6.52 31.88 -21.87
CA LEU A 617 5.55 32.81 -22.44
C LEU A 617 5.66 34.20 -21.82
N LEU A 618 5.79 34.29 -20.49
CA LEU A 618 5.97 35.56 -19.78
C LEU A 618 7.30 36.26 -20.15
N LEU A 619 8.38 35.50 -20.28
CA LEU A 619 9.69 36.04 -20.70
C LEU A 619 9.68 36.52 -22.15
N THR A 620 9.01 35.79 -23.04
CA THR A 620 8.81 36.20 -24.43
C THR A 620 7.97 37.47 -24.50
N MET A 621 6.87 37.54 -23.75
CA MET A 621 6.01 38.72 -23.66
C MET A 621 6.77 39.93 -23.11
N ARG A 622 7.59 39.75 -22.05
CA ARG A 622 8.46 40.79 -21.51
C ARG A 622 9.37 41.38 -22.58
N TYR A 623 9.99 40.53 -23.41
CA TYR A 623 10.85 41.00 -24.49
C TYR A 623 10.08 41.77 -25.55
N GLN A 624 8.92 41.28 -25.98
CA GLN A 624 8.05 41.99 -26.92
C GLN A 624 7.63 43.36 -26.40
N LEU A 625 7.23 43.46 -25.12
CA LEU A 625 6.88 44.72 -24.47
C LEU A 625 8.07 45.68 -24.39
N LYS A 626 9.26 45.15 -24.07
CA LYS A 626 10.48 45.95 -24.01
C LYS A 626 10.85 46.51 -25.38
N THR A 627 10.80 45.69 -26.44
CA THR A 627 11.07 46.17 -27.79
C THR A 627 10.02 47.16 -28.26
N LEU A 628 8.73 46.91 -27.97
CA LEU A 628 7.66 47.86 -28.27
C LEU A 628 7.90 49.22 -27.59
N MET A 629 8.38 49.22 -26.35
CA MET A 629 8.74 50.44 -25.62
C MET A 629 9.96 51.15 -26.22
N GLU A 630 10.99 50.41 -26.63
CA GLU A 630 12.27 50.97 -27.12
C GLU A 630 12.22 51.41 -28.59
N THR A 631 11.51 50.68 -29.44
CA THR A 631 11.51 50.90 -30.90
C THR A 631 10.14 51.29 -31.47
N GLY A 632 9.08 51.24 -30.66
CA GLY A 632 7.70 51.44 -31.12
C GLY A 632 7.13 50.26 -31.92
N GLN A 633 7.89 49.16 -32.09
CA GLN A 633 7.47 48.00 -32.87
C GLN A 633 7.45 46.73 -32.03
N CYS A 634 6.36 45.97 -32.12
CA CYS A 634 6.26 44.66 -31.49
C CYS A 634 6.90 43.61 -32.40
N VAL A 635 8.00 43.01 -31.93
CA VAL A 635 8.67 41.92 -32.66
C VAL A 635 7.82 40.64 -32.65
N MET A 636 7.97 39.84 -33.71
CA MET A 636 7.29 38.55 -33.83
C MET A 636 7.65 37.62 -32.67
N PHE A 637 6.67 36.81 -32.23
CA PHE A 637 6.82 35.91 -31.08
C PHE A 637 8.03 34.96 -31.21
N HIS A 638 8.27 34.39 -32.40
CA HIS A 638 9.40 33.47 -32.62
C HIS A 638 10.76 34.18 -32.45
N THR A 639 10.86 35.43 -32.92
CA THR A 639 12.05 36.27 -32.74
C THR A 639 12.25 36.61 -31.27
N ALA A 640 11.18 37.00 -30.58
CA ALA A 640 11.22 37.30 -29.15
C ALA A 640 11.56 36.07 -28.29
N LEU A 641 11.07 34.88 -28.67
CA LEU A 641 11.38 33.62 -28.00
C LEU A 641 12.87 33.27 -28.14
N GLY A 642 13.41 33.38 -29.35
CA GLY A 642 14.81 33.07 -29.65
C GLY A 642 15.81 34.09 -29.08
N ALA A 643 15.52 35.39 -29.23
CA ALA A 643 16.43 36.46 -28.84
C ALA A 643 16.25 36.92 -27.38
N GLY A 644 15.02 36.92 -26.87
CA GLY A 644 14.66 37.47 -25.57
C GLY A 644 14.54 36.42 -24.48
N ALA A 645 13.67 35.42 -24.67
CA ALA A 645 13.38 34.44 -23.64
C ALA A 645 14.51 33.41 -23.44
N LYS A 646 15.30 33.12 -24.48
CA LYS A 646 16.44 32.17 -24.44
C LYS A 646 16.22 31.01 -23.46
N PRO A 647 15.14 30.23 -23.64
CA PRO A 647 14.63 29.32 -22.61
C PRO A 647 15.65 28.27 -22.15
N TYR A 648 16.55 27.88 -23.06
CA TYR A 648 17.65 26.95 -22.82
C TYR A 648 18.77 27.50 -21.90
N TYR A 649 18.88 28.83 -21.74
CA TYR A 649 19.77 29.44 -20.74
C TYR A 649 19.05 29.76 -19.44
N ILE A 650 17.84 30.31 -19.53
CA ILE A 650 17.12 30.79 -18.34
C ILE A 650 16.62 29.64 -17.46
N LEU A 651 16.17 28.51 -18.03
CA LEU A 651 15.68 27.38 -17.24
C LEU A 651 16.79 26.68 -16.43
N PRO A 652 17.98 26.38 -16.99
CA PRO A 652 19.09 25.86 -16.19
C PRO A 652 19.57 26.86 -15.13
N VAL A 653 19.75 28.13 -15.49
CA VAL A 653 20.23 29.16 -14.55
C VAL A 653 19.23 29.39 -13.42
N SER A 654 17.92 29.47 -13.71
CA SER A 654 16.88 29.60 -12.68
C SER A 654 16.80 28.37 -11.78
N LYS A 655 16.98 27.16 -12.30
CA LYS A 655 17.07 25.95 -11.46
C LYS A 655 18.31 25.91 -10.58
N ILE A 656 19.46 26.30 -11.12
CA ILE A 656 20.71 26.38 -10.34
C ILE A 656 20.55 27.45 -9.26
N ALA A 657 20.05 28.64 -9.62
CA ALA A 657 19.79 29.72 -8.68
C ALA A 657 18.78 29.30 -7.60
N ALA A 658 17.68 28.65 -7.95
CA ALA A 658 16.68 28.16 -7.00
C ALA A 658 17.22 27.06 -6.08
N ARG A 659 18.25 26.31 -6.50
CA ARG A 659 18.94 25.31 -5.67
C ARG A 659 20.06 25.88 -4.79
N VAL A 660 20.53 27.08 -5.10
CA VAL A 660 21.60 27.78 -4.37
C VAL A 660 21.01 28.80 -3.39
N LEU A 661 19.88 29.40 -3.74
CA LEU A 661 19.22 30.47 -2.96
C LEU A 661 18.03 29.98 -2.12
N GLY A 662 17.53 28.77 -2.37
CA GLY A 662 16.53 28.09 -1.56
C GLY A 662 17.13 26.85 -0.94
#